data_AF-A0AAV5R9G1-F1
#
_entry.id   AF-A0AAV5R9G1-F1
#
_cell.length_a   1.000
_cell.length_b   1.000
_cell.length_c   1.000
_cell.angle_alpha   90.00
_cell.angle_beta   90.00
_cell.angle_gamma   90.00
#
_symmetry.space_group_name_H-M   'P 1'
#
loop_
_entity.id
_entity.type
_entity.pdbx_description
1 polymer ?
#
loop_
_entity_poly.entity_id
_entity_poly.type
_entity_poly.pdbx_seq_one_letter_code
_entity_poly.pdbx_strand_id
1 'polypeptide(L)'
;MPVSKDHYYRLASNLPNERISAASALISELSSANSIDDYSYALKRLISGLASNNDSARLGFSMCLTELLSLLSNNEIYPYNASQFLQSLNSSLDSSIKNKQKGKNLRCYLFGKLFGLQSLINSNLLGKDDIDLHISIINQLFEIALAKSWIREIAIVTIIKFIQSYNLISNDSIIPLIISKLASNNLLISMDSVLLYINIPSNLRKLMTEKANIDSSIIRWKNDDPLTKGNLPLLKDALQDRIIDNNSNDDENENNNKDNKIQKGSWTAQLHYVWVPLLNELIENELSLNDETTHISKKQKNSSKKSKNNNNNNNNQLTLSTFWPTFDSTFFSNSSSSERKHTGLQILELIIKLPSFIPQFYLIIFSENLTRCFINHLSKNDRMLHTLSIKISQSIIKSLELKPLNRLYLIKALTKQCLLFDKLSKSKIIKSSLSNLNNGIDKVDMDTINDKIEEFEKITNWLINDASDELKSSNNLLNDIQTFILDSLLNLIRGNKRFINSIVNSNDKTLILPLVSSIKSILEYLTNIIFIKDSSNVYNESIIKLSNERLQSILSDLMDICKTQIDWSGMIVTKLNTYNDEELLNKLDSENNELIEIKSNSLKIWEKINNSVQNNECKSINLNKCLVMLFSIALLELYSGESESFSILSDLTNMYEDIENSESDESDDNVLNTLVDLLLSYLTQKSSLKKRIGNNIWECIVHEIKQEQLDRLFDVLLTKENKKGMEELFNQEVDGYDEEGDEEDDEKKLSEDSEEEDDDEDEEEEEEEDNDGEESDEESDENSKIEEVEKSATSALAKALNVAESSADDTNKNVDASSDDDEDDDDDHDDDHDDDEGMESDSSVESMSDEQMMAIDNQLSAIFQQRQNSLNELKSSSKNGNERKLEAKEARDLMSLCKLRILDLLEIYVNINSTNFEVISIALTNLDLMNLTLDIKVGEKAHKLIKKICKHPFSIGENDDEETDKEIEIDHLIDLIRQVLERASKSKFNALNNACSQVSIYIIRSILNKIDDDDEKYEDYLTKITNVYQTEMVKWAISKNNKISSTLFIDLINWLNSKRINKQ
;
A
#
# COMPACT_ATOMS: atom_id res chain seq x y z
N MET A 1 -57.55 -17.61 -32.42
CA MET A 1 -58.01 -16.60 -31.44
C MET A 1 -57.67 -15.23 -31.99
N PRO A 2 -58.45 -14.16 -31.73
CA PRO A 2 -58.08 -12.83 -32.18
C PRO A 2 -56.78 -12.39 -31.48
N VAL A 3 -55.87 -11.77 -32.24
CA VAL A 3 -54.61 -11.24 -31.71
C VAL A 3 -54.90 -10.16 -30.67
N SER A 4 -54.35 -10.30 -29.47
CA SER A 4 -54.59 -9.37 -28.37
C SER A 4 -53.92 -8.02 -28.62
N LYS A 5 -54.68 -6.94 -28.46
CA LYS A 5 -54.17 -5.57 -28.60
C LYS A 5 -53.36 -5.12 -27.38
N ASP A 6 -53.42 -5.84 -26.26
CA ASP A 6 -52.72 -5.50 -25.02
C ASP A 6 -51.20 -5.63 -25.16
N HIS A 7 -50.73 -6.52 -26.04
CA HIS A 7 -49.30 -6.70 -26.31
C HIS A 7 -48.65 -5.41 -26.81
N TYR A 8 -49.34 -4.60 -27.62
CA TYR A 8 -48.79 -3.32 -28.10
C TYR A 8 -48.57 -2.30 -26.98
N TYR A 9 -49.34 -2.34 -25.90
CA TYR A 9 -49.10 -1.51 -24.72
C TYR A 9 -47.91 -2.03 -23.92
N ARG A 10 -47.80 -3.36 -23.77
CA ARG A 10 -46.68 -4.00 -23.05
C ARG A 10 -45.33 -3.86 -23.79
N LEU A 11 -45.34 -3.75 -25.12
CA LEU A 11 -44.16 -3.38 -25.92
C LEU A 11 -43.60 -1.98 -25.57
N ALA A 12 -44.41 -1.10 -25.00
CA ALA A 12 -43.97 0.22 -24.54
C ALA A 12 -43.48 0.25 -23.08
N SER A 13 -43.45 -0.90 -22.39
CA SER A 13 -42.99 -1.00 -21.00
C SER A 13 -41.51 -0.63 -20.85
N ASN A 14 -41.15 -0.06 -19.70
CA ASN A 14 -39.77 0.26 -19.36
C ASN A 14 -38.93 -0.99 -19.02
N LEU A 15 -39.58 -2.09 -18.63
CA LEU A 15 -38.92 -3.34 -18.26
C LEU A 15 -38.57 -4.19 -19.50
N PRO A 16 -37.28 -4.57 -19.71
CA PRO A 16 -36.87 -5.39 -20.86
C PRO A 16 -37.62 -6.73 -20.96
N ASN A 17 -37.78 -7.45 -19.85
CA ASN A 17 -38.40 -8.78 -19.82
C ASN A 17 -39.87 -8.74 -20.27
N GLU A 18 -40.61 -7.68 -19.88
CA GLU A 18 -42.00 -7.51 -20.31
C GLU A 18 -42.10 -7.21 -21.82
N ARG A 19 -41.17 -6.41 -22.36
CA ARG A 19 -41.13 -6.14 -23.81
C ARG A 19 -40.85 -7.42 -24.61
N ILE A 20 -39.90 -8.23 -24.16
CA ILE A 20 -39.54 -9.49 -24.83
C ILE A 20 -40.72 -10.47 -24.78
N SER A 21 -41.37 -10.62 -23.62
CA SER A 21 -42.55 -11.48 -23.46
C SER A 21 -43.75 -11.01 -24.30
N ALA A 22 -43.96 -9.69 -24.40
CA ALA A 22 -45.02 -9.13 -25.22
C ALA A 22 -44.75 -9.32 -26.73
N ALA A 23 -43.49 -9.15 -27.15
CA ALA A 23 -43.09 -9.40 -28.53
C ALA A 23 -43.30 -10.87 -28.92
N SER A 24 -42.82 -11.82 -28.09
CA SER A 24 -42.96 -13.24 -28.37
C SER A 24 -44.43 -13.70 -28.39
N ALA A 25 -45.25 -13.22 -27.46
CA ALA A 25 -46.68 -13.51 -27.43
C ALA A 25 -47.41 -12.95 -28.66
N LEU A 26 -47.12 -11.69 -29.04
CA LEU A 26 -47.71 -11.07 -30.22
C LEU A 26 -47.36 -11.81 -31.51
N ILE A 27 -46.09 -12.22 -31.68
CA ILE A 27 -45.63 -12.98 -32.85
C ILE A 27 -46.27 -14.37 -32.88
N SER A 28 -46.36 -15.05 -31.74
CA SER A 28 -47.00 -16.36 -31.63
C SER A 28 -48.50 -16.31 -31.94
N GLU A 29 -49.19 -15.26 -31.50
CA GLU A 29 -50.61 -15.07 -31.82
C GLU A 29 -50.80 -14.75 -33.30
N LEU A 30 -49.95 -13.88 -33.88
CA LEU A 30 -49.98 -13.55 -35.31
C LEU A 30 -49.70 -14.78 -36.19
N SER A 31 -48.71 -15.60 -35.85
CA SER A 31 -48.41 -16.84 -36.57
C SER A 31 -49.55 -17.86 -36.47
N SER A 32 -50.22 -17.93 -35.32
CA SER A 32 -51.38 -18.83 -35.11
C SER A 32 -52.65 -18.37 -35.85
N ALA A 33 -52.87 -17.06 -35.96
CA ALA A 33 -54.01 -16.48 -36.65
C ALA A 33 -53.83 -16.51 -38.18
N ASN A 34 -52.60 -16.26 -38.64
CA ASN A 34 -52.16 -16.31 -40.03
C ASN A 34 -53.09 -15.57 -41.02
N SER A 35 -53.55 -14.38 -40.63
CA SER A 35 -54.50 -13.55 -41.38
C SER A 35 -53.84 -12.30 -41.97
N ILE A 36 -54.18 -11.96 -43.22
CA ILE A 36 -53.69 -10.77 -43.93
C ILE A 36 -54.07 -9.48 -43.18
N ASP A 37 -55.28 -9.42 -42.62
CA ASP A 37 -55.77 -8.24 -41.90
C ASP A 37 -55.00 -8.01 -40.60
N ASP A 38 -54.65 -9.09 -39.89
CA ASP A 38 -53.89 -9.02 -38.63
C ASP A 38 -52.42 -8.64 -38.88
N TYR A 39 -51.79 -9.21 -39.92
CA TYR A 39 -50.43 -8.83 -40.32
C TYR A 39 -50.33 -7.39 -40.80
N SER A 40 -51.28 -6.93 -41.63
CA SER A 40 -51.30 -5.55 -42.12
C SER A 40 -51.57 -4.54 -40.99
N TYR A 41 -52.47 -4.86 -40.05
CA TYR A 41 -52.69 -4.07 -38.85
C TYR A 41 -51.43 -4.01 -37.97
N ALA A 42 -50.78 -5.16 -37.73
CA ALA A 42 -49.57 -5.25 -36.94
C ALA A 42 -48.42 -4.43 -37.56
N LEU A 43 -48.17 -4.57 -38.86
CA LEU A 43 -47.16 -3.77 -39.57
C LEU A 43 -47.42 -2.28 -39.46
N LYS A 44 -48.65 -1.83 -39.75
CA LYS A 44 -49.02 -0.41 -39.66
C LYS A 44 -48.84 0.12 -38.24
N ARG A 45 -49.28 -0.64 -37.24
CA ARG A 45 -49.19 -0.25 -35.82
C ARG A 45 -47.73 -0.20 -35.36
N LEU A 46 -46.93 -1.20 -35.70
CA LEU A 46 -45.53 -1.28 -35.33
C LEU A 46 -44.70 -0.16 -35.97
N ILE A 47 -44.87 0.07 -37.29
CA ILE A 47 -44.21 1.18 -38.01
C ILE A 47 -44.61 2.54 -37.41
N SER A 48 -45.89 2.75 -37.13
CA SER A 48 -46.34 4.01 -36.51
C SER A 48 -45.76 4.24 -35.11
N GLY A 49 -45.50 3.16 -34.36
CA GLY A 49 -44.94 3.22 -33.01
C GLY A 49 -43.44 3.56 -32.98
N LEU A 50 -42.73 3.44 -34.10
CA LEU A 50 -41.30 3.79 -34.19
C LEU A 50 -41.04 5.30 -34.01
N ALA A 51 -42.00 6.15 -34.37
CA ALA A 51 -41.93 7.60 -34.14
C ALA A 51 -42.52 8.03 -32.79
N SER A 52 -42.72 7.10 -31.85
CA SER A 52 -43.21 7.39 -30.50
C SER A 52 -42.23 8.30 -29.74
N ASN A 53 -42.78 9.18 -28.89
CA ASN A 53 -41.98 9.98 -27.96
C ASN A 53 -41.38 9.14 -26.81
N ASN A 54 -41.90 7.93 -26.57
CA ASN A 54 -41.39 7.04 -25.53
C ASN A 54 -40.23 6.18 -26.07
N ASP A 55 -39.05 6.33 -25.48
CA ASP A 55 -37.82 5.64 -25.87
C ASP A 55 -37.94 4.11 -25.75
N SER A 56 -38.53 3.62 -24.66
CA SER A 56 -38.78 2.19 -24.44
C SER A 56 -39.73 1.60 -25.48
N ALA A 57 -40.70 2.40 -25.93
CA ALA A 57 -41.62 2.00 -27.00
C ALA A 57 -40.87 1.88 -28.34
N ARG A 58 -39.97 2.81 -28.69
CA ARG A 58 -39.22 2.68 -29.95
C ARG A 58 -38.43 1.38 -30.01
N LEU A 59 -37.78 0.98 -28.90
CA LEU A 59 -37.04 -0.27 -28.78
C LEU A 59 -37.93 -1.53 -28.86
N GLY A 60 -39.02 -1.56 -28.10
CA GLY A 60 -39.94 -2.72 -28.12
C GLY A 60 -40.63 -2.89 -29.46
N PHE A 61 -41.06 -1.79 -30.08
CA PHE A 61 -41.70 -1.80 -31.39
C PHE A 61 -40.72 -2.17 -32.51
N SER A 62 -39.47 -1.71 -32.49
CA SER A 62 -38.46 -2.11 -33.48
C SER A 62 -38.09 -3.59 -33.34
N MET A 63 -37.94 -4.10 -32.12
CA MET A 63 -37.67 -5.51 -31.86
C MET A 63 -38.79 -6.41 -32.41
N CYS A 64 -40.03 -6.12 -32.02
CA CYS A 64 -41.18 -6.89 -32.51
C CYS A 64 -41.37 -6.75 -34.03
N LEU A 65 -41.05 -5.58 -34.61
CA LEU A 65 -41.10 -5.38 -36.05
C LEU A 65 -40.06 -6.23 -36.78
N THR A 66 -38.84 -6.34 -36.24
CA THR A 66 -37.77 -7.14 -36.84
C THR A 66 -38.19 -8.61 -36.95
N GLU A 67 -38.74 -9.16 -35.87
CA GLU A 67 -39.24 -10.54 -35.85
C GLU A 67 -40.46 -10.74 -36.75
N LEU A 68 -41.39 -9.76 -36.79
CA LEU A 68 -42.52 -9.81 -37.70
C LEU A 68 -42.06 -9.84 -39.16
N LEU A 69 -41.07 -9.03 -39.54
CA LEU A 69 -40.50 -9.04 -40.89
C LEU A 69 -39.82 -10.38 -41.22
N SER A 70 -39.10 -10.96 -40.26
CA SER A 70 -38.51 -12.30 -40.40
C SER A 70 -39.56 -13.39 -40.58
N LEU A 71 -40.70 -13.31 -39.88
CA LEU A 71 -41.83 -14.21 -40.08
C LEU A 71 -42.43 -14.05 -41.48
N LEU A 72 -42.65 -12.80 -41.91
CA LEU A 72 -43.25 -12.50 -43.22
C LEU A 72 -42.36 -12.88 -44.40
N SER A 73 -41.04 -12.89 -44.22
CA SER A 73 -40.09 -13.33 -45.25
C SER A 73 -40.37 -14.75 -45.77
N ASN A 74 -40.98 -15.62 -44.95
CA ASN A 74 -41.27 -17.01 -45.28
C ASN A 74 -42.78 -17.29 -45.40
N ASN A 75 -43.63 -16.26 -45.44
CA ASN A 75 -45.07 -16.42 -45.40
C ASN A 75 -45.68 -16.45 -46.81
N GLU A 76 -46.31 -17.56 -47.18
CA GLU A 76 -46.96 -17.73 -48.49
C GLU A 76 -48.30 -16.97 -48.61
N ILE A 77 -48.98 -16.68 -47.48
CA ILE A 77 -50.32 -16.08 -47.47
C ILE A 77 -50.26 -14.56 -47.64
N TYR A 78 -49.23 -13.92 -47.10
CA TYR A 78 -49.01 -12.48 -47.21
C TYR A 78 -47.62 -12.23 -47.80
N PRO A 79 -47.46 -12.30 -49.14
CA PRO A 79 -46.19 -12.04 -49.79
C PRO A 79 -45.85 -10.56 -49.61
N TYR A 80 -44.88 -10.30 -48.74
CA TYR A 80 -44.43 -8.97 -48.39
C TYR A 80 -42.94 -8.89 -48.66
N ASN A 81 -42.50 -7.88 -49.41
CA ASN A 81 -41.10 -7.74 -49.81
C ASN A 81 -40.45 -6.49 -49.21
N ALA A 82 -39.12 -6.45 -49.18
CA ALA A 82 -38.34 -5.33 -48.66
C ALA A 82 -38.69 -3.97 -49.31
N SER A 83 -38.97 -3.94 -50.62
CA SER A 83 -39.37 -2.71 -51.34
C SER A 83 -40.73 -2.16 -50.86
N GLN A 84 -41.71 -3.05 -50.63
CA GLN A 84 -43.02 -2.69 -50.08
C GLN A 84 -42.91 -2.21 -48.64
N PHE A 85 -42.00 -2.80 -47.85
CA PHE A 85 -41.68 -2.31 -46.51
C PHE A 85 -41.11 -0.90 -46.52
N LEU A 86 -40.10 -0.63 -47.36
CA LEU A 86 -39.51 0.72 -47.45
C LEU A 86 -40.56 1.77 -47.86
N GLN A 87 -41.46 1.44 -48.79
CA GLN A 87 -42.56 2.32 -49.16
C GLN A 87 -43.55 2.54 -48.02
N SER A 88 -43.90 1.49 -47.28
CA SER A 88 -44.79 1.56 -46.10
C SER A 88 -44.17 2.35 -44.95
N LEU A 89 -42.86 2.19 -44.73
CA LEU A 89 -42.08 2.93 -43.75
C LEU A 89 -42.12 4.43 -44.06
N ASN A 90 -41.72 4.80 -45.28
CA ASN A 90 -41.65 6.20 -45.70
C ASN A 90 -43.04 6.84 -45.70
N SER A 91 -44.05 6.21 -46.32
CA SER A 91 -45.41 6.78 -46.35
C SER A 91 -46.05 6.94 -44.97
N SER A 92 -45.89 5.97 -44.07
CA SER A 92 -46.43 6.03 -42.72
C SER A 92 -45.74 7.11 -41.88
N LEU A 93 -44.41 7.16 -41.90
CA LEU A 93 -43.65 8.12 -41.11
C LEU A 93 -43.71 9.55 -41.69
N ASP A 94 -43.69 9.72 -43.01
CA ASP A 94 -43.81 11.04 -43.66
C ASP A 94 -45.18 11.67 -43.41
N SER A 95 -46.25 10.86 -43.39
CA SER A 95 -47.61 11.33 -43.09
C SER A 95 -47.76 11.89 -41.67
N SER A 96 -46.89 11.46 -40.74
CA SER A 96 -46.89 11.91 -39.34
C SER A 96 -46.30 13.31 -39.13
N ILE A 97 -45.70 13.91 -40.18
CA ILE A 97 -44.97 15.19 -40.09
C ILE A 97 -45.59 16.22 -41.05
N LYS A 98 -46.61 16.94 -40.59
CA LYS A 98 -47.13 18.09 -41.36
C LYS A 98 -46.24 19.34 -41.29
N ASN A 99 -45.30 19.43 -40.35
CA ASN A 99 -44.40 20.59 -40.17
C ASN A 99 -42.96 20.14 -39.87
N LYS A 100 -42.07 20.24 -40.87
CA LYS A 100 -40.65 19.83 -40.84
C LYS A 100 -39.73 20.62 -39.86
N GLN A 101 -40.27 21.39 -38.91
CA GLN A 101 -39.49 22.43 -38.19
C GLN A 101 -39.53 22.42 -36.65
N LYS A 102 -40.21 21.49 -35.96
CA LYS A 102 -40.18 21.43 -34.48
C LYS A 102 -39.28 20.29 -33.96
N GLY A 103 -38.26 20.63 -33.18
CA GLY A 103 -37.13 19.77 -32.82
C GLY A 103 -37.47 18.39 -32.21
N LYS A 104 -38.44 18.30 -31.29
CA LYS A 104 -38.83 17.00 -30.67
C LYS A 104 -39.47 16.03 -31.68
N ASN A 105 -40.28 16.54 -32.61
CA ASN A 105 -40.93 15.73 -33.64
C ASN A 105 -39.93 15.28 -34.71
N LEU A 106 -38.97 16.15 -35.07
CA LEU A 106 -37.89 15.80 -35.98
C LEU A 106 -37.00 14.68 -35.40
N ARG A 107 -36.67 14.76 -34.10
CA ARG A 107 -35.88 13.71 -33.42
C ARG A 107 -36.58 12.36 -33.48
N CYS A 108 -37.86 12.29 -33.09
CA CYS A 108 -38.61 11.03 -33.09
C CYS A 108 -38.78 10.45 -34.50
N TYR A 109 -38.97 11.30 -35.51
CA TYR A 109 -38.99 10.87 -36.90
C TYR A 109 -37.66 10.27 -37.35
N LEU A 110 -36.54 10.95 -37.12
CA LEU A 110 -35.22 10.48 -37.56
C LEU A 110 -34.86 9.14 -36.90
N PHE A 111 -35.13 8.99 -35.61
CA PHE A 111 -34.98 7.70 -34.93
C PHE A 111 -35.98 6.65 -35.43
N GLY A 112 -37.23 7.03 -35.71
CA GLY A 112 -38.22 6.11 -36.26
C GLY A 112 -37.82 5.56 -37.62
N LYS A 113 -37.30 6.42 -38.52
CA LYS A 113 -36.77 6.01 -39.83
C LYS A 113 -35.54 5.13 -39.66
N LEU A 114 -34.62 5.50 -38.76
CA LEU A 114 -33.41 4.71 -38.45
C LEU A 114 -33.76 3.31 -37.91
N PHE A 115 -34.61 3.21 -36.89
CA PHE A 115 -35.02 1.92 -36.31
C PHE A 115 -35.82 1.07 -37.28
N GLY A 116 -36.61 1.70 -38.17
CA GLY A 116 -37.29 1.01 -39.26
C GLY A 116 -36.32 0.39 -40.26
N LEU A 117 -35.28 1.14 -40.68
CA LEU A 117 -34.22 0.62 -41.54
C LEU A 117 -33.41 -0.47 -40.83
N GLN A 118 -33.09 -0.31 -39.55
CA GLN A 118 -32.43 -1.34 -38.74
C GLN A 118 -33.27 -2.61 -38.62
N SER A 119 -34.60 -2.48 -38.45
CA SER A 119 -35.51 -3.62 -38.42
C SER A 119 -35.52 -4.39 -39.74
N LEU A 120 -35.42 -3.69 -40.86
CA LEU A 120 -35.28 -4.33 -42.17
C LEU A 120 -33.92 -5.02 -42.32
N ILE A 121 -32.82 -4.34 -41.97
CA ILE A 121 -31.44 -4.85 -42.08
C ILE A 121 -31.26 -6.13 -41.25
N ASN A 122 -31.80 -6.15 -40.04
CA ASN A 122 -31.71 -7.27 -39.11
C ASN A 122 -32.75 -8.37 -39.36
N SER A 123 -33.72 -8.14 -40.25
CA SER A 123 -34.70 -9.15 -40.65
C SER A 123 -34.19 -10.01 -41.80
N ASN A 124 -34.78 -11.19 -41.98
CA ASN A 124 -34.48 -12.07 -43.11
C ASN A 124 -35.11 -11.61 -44.44
N LEU A 125 -35.81 -10.47 -44.45
CA LEU A 125 -36.63 -10.02 -45.57
C LEU A 125 -35.83 -9.44 -46.75
N LEU A 126 -34.62 -8.96 -46.49
CA LEU A 126 -33.76 -8.35 -47.52
C LEU A 126 -32.84 -9.41 -48.13
N GLY A 127 -32.88 -9.53 -49.46
CA GLY A 127 -32.03 -10.47 -50.21
C GLY A 127 -30.57 -10.02 -50.28
N LYS A 128 -29.65 -10.99 -50.36
CA LYS A 128 -28.20 -10.72 -50.47
C LYS A 128 -27.76 -10.18 -51.84
N ASP A 129 -28.54 -10.44 -52.89
CA ASP A 129 -28.16 -10.12 -54.28
C ASP A 129 -28.83 -8.83 -54.82
N ASP A 130 -29.64 -8.15 -54.03
CA ASP A 130 -30.41 -6.96 -54.47
C ASP A 130 -29.64 -5.65 -54.24
N ILE A 131 -28.65 -5.40 -55.10
CA ILE A 131 -27.74 -4.25 -55.01
C ILE A 131 -28.49 -2.91 -55.08
N ASP A 132 -29.55 -2.81 -55.88
CA ASP A 132 -30.33 -1.57 -56.04
C ASP A 132 -31.08 -1.19 -54.74
N LEU A 133 -31.66 -2.19 -54.05
CA LEU A 133 -32.24 -1.97 -52.74
C LEU A 133 -31.19 -1.64 -51.69
N HIS A 134 -30.01 -2.27 -51.74
CA HIS A 134 -28.91 -1.94 -50.82
C HIS A 134 -28.47 -0.48 -50.98
N ILE A 135 -28.31 -0.02 -52.22
CA ILE A 135 -28.00 1.38 -52.53
C ILE A 135 -29.09 2.32 -52.01
N SER A 136 -30.36 1.97 -52.20
CA SER A 136 -31.51 2.76 -51.70
C SER A 136 -31.48 2.91 -50.18
N ILE A 137 -31.20 1.83 -49.44
CA ILE A 137 -31.09 1.85 -47.96
C ILE A 137 -29.92 2.73 -47.53
N ILE A 138 -28.75 2.57 -48.15
CA ILE A 138 -27.56 3.41 -47.86
C ILE A 138 -27.87 4.88 -48.13
N ASN A 139 -28.57 5.20 -49.21
CA ASN A 139 -28.97 6.57 -49.53
C ASN A 139 -29.86 7.17 -48.44
N GLN A 140 -30.86 6.43 -47.96
CA GLN A 140 -31.74 6.87 -46.87
C GLN A 140 -31.00 7.01 -45.53
N LEU A 141 -30.02 6.13 -45.24
CA LEU A 141 -29.18 6.25 -44.05
C LEU A 141 -28.29 7.50 -44.11
N PHE A 142 -27.75 7.83 -45.29
CA PHE A 142 -27.00 9.09 -45.49
C PHE A 142 -27.88 10.33 -45.34
N GLU A 143 -29.14 10.30 -45.82
CA GLU A 143 -30.08 11.40 -45.57
C GLU A 143 -30.30 11.64 -44.08
N ILE A 144 -30.41 10.57 -43.28
CA ILE A 144 -30.52 10.65 -41.82
C ILE A 144 -29.22 11.21 -41.24
N ALA A 145 -28.06 10.70 -41.68
CA ALA A 145 -26.76 11.09 -41.19
C ALA A 145 -26.44 12.58 -41.43
N LEU A 146 -26.87 13.12 -42.58
CA LEU A 146 -26.67 14.53 -42.96
C LEU A 146 -27.71 15.47 -42.34
N ALA A 147 -28.79 14.96 -41.74
CA ALA A 147 -29.84 15.80 -41.16
C ALA A 147 -29.38 16.56 -39.91
N LYS A 148 -28.66 15.89 -39.00
CA LYS A 148 -28.13 16.45 -37.74
C LYS A 148 -26.87 15.71 -37.29
N SER A 149 -25.91 16.44 -36.70
CA SER A 149 -24.66 15.88 -36.20
C SER A 149 -24.84 14.77 -35.14
N TRP A 150 -25.78 14.93 -34.20
CA TRP A 150 -26.00 13.97 -33.11
C TRP A 150 -26.59 12.61 -33.53
N ILE A 151 -27.09 12.44 -34.76
CA ILE A 151 -27.57 11.14 -35.27
C ILE A 151 -26.61 10.51 -36.29
N ARG A 152 -25.64 11.29 -36.75
CA ARG A 152 -24.73 10.93 -37.84
C ARG A 152 -23.95 9.66 -37.51
N GLU A 153 -23.33 9.61 -36.35
CA GLU A 153 -22.57 8.45 -35.88
C GLU A 153 -23.39 7.16 -35.92
N ILE A 154 -24.60 7.16 -35.33
CA ILE A 154 -25.44 5.97 -35.25
C ILE A 154 -25.91 5.53 -36.66
N ALA A 155 -26.14 6.48 -37.57
CA ALA A 155 -26.46 6.18 -38.96
C ALA A 155 -25.27 5.54 -39.69
N ILE A 156 -24.04 6.04 -39.51
CA ILE A 156 -22.82 5.46 -40.07
C ILE A 156 -22.54 4.06 -39.49
N VAL A 157 -22.70 3.87 -38.17
CA VAL A 157 -22.61 2.56 -37.52
C VAL A 157 -23.63 1.58 -38.11
N THR A 158 -24.83 2.05 -38.42
CA THR A 158 -25.86 1.23 -39.07
C THR A 158 -25.46 0.84 -40.50
N ILE A 159 -24.83 1.76 -41.26
CA ILE A 159 -24.25 1.46 -42.58
C ILE A 159 -23.16 0.40 -42.48
N ILE A 160 -22.27 0.50 -41.49
CA ILE A 160 -21.17 -0.48 -41.29
C ILE A 160 -21.73 -1.86 -40.94
N LYS A 161 -22.68 -1.93 -40.00
CA LYS A 161 -23.37 -3.19 -39.68
C LYS A 161 -24.04 -3.78 -40.92
N PHE A 162 -24.68 -2.94 -41.73
CA PHE A 162 -25.28 -3.38 -42.97
C PHE A 162 -24.26 -3.96 -43.97
N ILE A 163 -23.11 -3.31 -44.14
CA ILE A 163 -22.01 -3.83 -44.98
C ILE A 163 -21.53 -5.20 -44.47
N GLN A 164 -21.38 -5.36 -43.16
CA GLN A 164 -20.90 -6.59 -42.52
C GLN A 164 -21.93 -7.72 -42.62
N SER A 165 -23.20 -7.48 -42.27
CA SER A 165 -24.27 -8.50 -42.29
C SER A 165 -24.50 -9.12 -43.67
N TYR A 166 -24.24 -8.36 -44.75
CA TYR A 166 -24.44 -8.80 -46.14
C TYR A 166 -23.13 -9.07 -46.89
N ASN A 167 -21.97 -9.07 -46.20
CA ASN A 167 -20.63 -9.26 -46.79
C ASN A 167 -20.34 -8.37 -48.01
N LEU A 168 -20.82 -7.12 -47.98
CA LEU A 168 -20.71 -6.17 -49.10
C LEU A 168 -19.32 -5.52 -49.22
N ILE A 169 -18.36 -5.92 -48.37
CA ILE A 169 -16.99 -5.39 -48.30
C ILE A 169 -16.26 -5.58 -49.63
N SER A 170 -16.51 -6.68 -50.34
CA SER A 170 -15.88 -6.99 -51.63
C SER A 170 -16.65 -6.43 -52.84
N ASN A 171 -17.77 -5.73 -52.63
CA ASN A 171 -18.59 -5.23 -53.73
C ASN A 171 -18.01 -3.91 -54.27
N ASP A 172 -17.57 -3.96 -55.53
CA ASP A 172 -16.93 -2.87 -56.27
C ASP A 172 -17.80 -1.62 -56.50
N SER A 173 -19.10 -1.68 -56.22
CA SER A 173 -20.03 -0.56 -56.43
C SER A 173 -20.43 0.17 -55.15
N ILE A 174 -20.53 -0.54 -54.02
CA ILE A 174 -21.17 -0.03 -52.81
C ILE A 174 -20.20 0.80 -51.97
N ILE A 175 -19.01 0.28 -51.66
CA ILE A 175 -18.01 1.03 -50.87
C ILE A 175 -17.57 2.32 -51.59
N PRO A 176 -17.29 2.32 -52.92
CA PRO A 176 -16.99 3.55 -53.64
C PRO A 176 -18.13 4.58 -53.64
N LEU A 177 -19.39 4.13 -53.65
CA LEU A 177 -20.56 5.01 -53.52
C LEU A 177 -20.61 5.68 -52.13
N ILE A 178 -20.30 4.95 -51.07
CA ILE A 178 -20.26 5.48 -49.70
C ILE A 178 -19.14 6.52 -49.56
N ILE A 179 -17.94 6.20 -50.07
CA ILE A 179 -16.78 7.10 -50.04
C ILE A 179 -17.06 8.38 -50.86
N SER A 180 -17.62 8.26 -52.06
CA SER A 180 -17.99 9.44 -52.88
C SER A 180 -19.05 10.31 -52.21
N LYS A 181 -20.01 9.71 -51.50
CA LYS A 181 -20.98 10.45 -50.69
C LYS A 181 -20.33 11.20 -49.53
N LEU A 182 -19.39 10.59 -48.81
CA LEU A 182 -18.63 11.28 -47.77
C LEU A 182 -17.80 12.44 -48.35
N ALA A 183 -17.19 12.24 -49.53
CA ALA A 183 -16.43 13.26 -50.23
C ALA A 183 -17.30 14.46 -50.63
N SER A 184 -18.46 14.21 -51.25
CA SER A 184 -19.38 15.26 -51.69
C SER A 184 -19.93 16.14 -50.54
N ASN A 185 -19.85 15.66 -49.30
CA ASN A 185 -20.33 16.35 -48.11
C ASN A 185 -19.19 16.83 -47.19
N ASN A 186 -17.93 16.85 -47.64
CA ASN A 186 -16.74 17.25 -46.85
C ASN A 186 -16.58 16.48 -45.53
N LEU A 187 -16.93 15.18 -45.51
CA LEU A 187 -16.82 14.32 -44.32
C LEU A 187 -15.66 13.32 -44.39
N LEU A 188 -14.80 13.38 -45.42
CA LEU A 188 -13.68 12.44 -45.58
C LEU A 188 -12.67 12.48 -44.43
N ILE A 189 -12.52 13.60 -43.75
CA ILE A 189 -11.62 13.80 -42.60
C ILE A 189 -12.51 14.07 -41.38
N SER A 190 -13.16 13.03 -40.88
CA SER A 190 -14.04 13.08 -39.70
C SER A 190 -13.91 11.77 -38.91
N MET A 191 -14.34 11.76 -37.63
CA MET A 191 -14.37 10.50 -36.85
C MET A 191 -15.24 9.43 -37.52
N ASP A 192 -16.33 9.85 -38.17
CA ASP A 192 -17.24 8.98 -38.91
C ASP A 192 -16.56 8.31 -40.12
N SER A 193 -15.74 9.05 -40.87
CA SER A 193 -15.00 8.47 -41.98
C SER A 193 -13.89 7.54 -41.52
N VAL A 194 -13.17 7.90 -40.46
CA VAL A 194 -12.14 7.02 -39.87
C VAL A 194 -12.76 5.69 -39.44
N LEU A 195 -13.94 5.73 -38.81
CA LEU A 195 -14.70 4.53 -38.45
C LEU A 195 -15.05 3.67 -39.67
N LEU A 196 -15.49 4.28 -40.78
CA LEU A 196 -15.76 3.55 -42.03
C LEU A 196 -14.49 2.90 -42.60
N TYR A 197 -13.40 3.66 -42.73
CA TYR A 197 -12.15 3.19 -43.31
C TYR A 197 -11.55 2.03 -42.51
N ILE A 198 -11.56 2.09 -41.18
CA ILE A 198 -11.01 1.04 -40.30
C ILE A 198 -11.77 -0.29 -40.48
N ASN A 199 -13.09 -0.22 -40.70
CA ASN A 199 -13.90 -1.42 -40.95
C ASN A 199 -13.72 -2.02 -42.37
N ILE A 200 -12.97 -1.35 -43.25
CA ILE A 200 -12.54 -1.89 -44.54
C ILE A 200 -11.14 -2.48 -44.37
N PRO A 201 -10.90 -3.74 -44.79
CA PRO A 201 -9.57 -4.34 -44.76
C PRO A 201 -8.51 -3.45 -45.43
N SER A 202 -7.35 -3.28 -44.79
CA SER A 202 -6.30 -2.34 -45.20
C SER A 202 -5.85 -2.52 -46.66
N ASN A 203 -5.77 -3.77 -47.13
CA ASN A 203 -5.44 -4.14 -48.50
C ASN A 203 -6.48 -3.70 -49.55
N LEU A 204 -7.74 -3.44 -49.16
CA LEU A 204 -8.82 -3.02 -50.05
C LEU A 204 -9.08 -1.50 -50.02
N ARG A 205 -8.62 -0.78 -48.99
CA ARG A 205 -8.87 0.67 -48.82
C ARG A 205 -8.47 1.50 -50.03
N LYS A 206 -7.27 1.26 -50.54
CA LYS A 206 -6.73 1.95 -51.72
C LYS A 206 -7.53 1.68 -52.98
N LEU A 207 -7.77 0.41 -53.27
CA LEU A 207 -8.54 -0.02 -54.46
C LEU A 207 -9.95 0.57 -54.46
N MET A 208 -10.62 0.59 -53.31
CA MET A 208 -11.97 1.12 -53.17
C MET A 208 -12.01 2.65 -53.32
N THR A 209 -11.00 3.35 -52.81
CA THR A 209 -10.93 4.82 -52.92
C THR A 209 -10.60 5.27 -54.34
N GLU A 210 -9.75 4.53 -55.06
CA GLU A 210 -9.49 4.75 -56.49
C GLU A 210 -10.77 4.59 -57.33
N LYS A 211 -11.58 3.56 -57.06
CA LYS A 211 -12.87 3.34 -57.75
C LYS A 211 -13.93 4.41 -57.47
N ALA A 212 -13.77 5.20 -56.40
CA ALA A 212 -14.73 6.23 -56.00
C ALA A 212 -14.66 7.52 -56.86
N ASN A 213 -13.66 7.67 -57.73
CA ASN A 213 -13.49 8.82 -58.64
C ASN A 213 -13.72 10.18 -57.97
N ILE A 214 -13.13 10.36 -56.79
CA ILE A 214 -13.21 11.60 -56.01
C ILE A 214 -12.51 12.73 -56.80
N ASP A 215 -12.95 13.98 -56.62
CA ASP A 215 -12.30 15.16 -57.23
C ASP A 215 -10.92 15.42 -56.61
N SER A 216 -9.95 15.85 -57.42
CA SER A 216 -8.56 16.08 -56.99
C SER A 216 -8.40 17.28 -56.06
N SER A 217 -9.42 18.14 -56.00
CA SER A 217 -9.50 19.33 -55.13
C SER A 217 -9.81 19.02 -53.65
N ILE A 218 -10.32 17.82 -53.34
CA ILE A 218 -10.74 17.43 -51.99
C ILE A 218 -9.56 16.81 -51.24
N ILE A 219 -9.31 17.23 -49.99
CA ILE A 219 -8.25 16.66 -49.14
C ILE A 219 -8.58 15.19 -48.83
N ARG A 220 -7.59 14.31 -48.99
CA ARG A 220 -7.70 12.85 -48.76
C ARG A 220 -6.63 12.34 -47.81
N TRP A 221 -6.87 11.16 -47.27
CA TRP A 221 -5.84 10.38 -46.58
C TRP A 221 -4.70 10.05 -47.56
N LYS A 222 -3.45 10.31 -47.18
CA LYS A 222 -2.29 9.80 -47.94
C LYS A 222 -2.37 8.28 -48.02
N ASN A 223 -2.08 7.72 -49.19
CA ASN A 223 -2.24 6.29 -49.51
C ASN A 223 -3.67 5.75 -49.31
N ASP A 224 -4.67 6.62 -49.21
CA ASP A 224 -6.08 6.28 -48.99
C ASP A 224 -6.33 5.41 -47.74
N ASP A 225 -5.48 5.57 -46.73
CA ASP A 225 -5.55 4.87 -45.45
C ASP A 225 -5.32 5.84 -44.28
N PRO A 226 -6.29 6.04 -43.37
CA PRO A 226 -6.12 6.93 -42.21
C PRO A 226 -4.94 6.54 -41.30
N LEU A 227 -4.54 5.27 -41.29
CA LEU A 227 -3.44 4.76 -40.46
C LEU A 227 -2.08 4.74 -41.17
N THR A 228 -1.90 5.54 -42.22
CA THR A 228 -0.55 5.80 -42.75
C THR A 228 0.18 6.81 -41.85
N LYS A 229 1.45 6.57 -41.48
CA LYS A 229 2.26 7.46 -40.60
C LYS A 229 2.19 8.94 -40.99
N GLY A 230 2.18 9.24 -42.30
CA GLY A 230 2.12 10.61 -42.82
C GLY A 230 0.77 11.35 -42.63
N ASN A 231 -0.27 10.67 -42.14
CA ASN A 231 -1.61 11.20 -41.90
C ASN A 231 -1.87 11.61 -40.45
N LEU A 232 -0.90 11.44 -39.55
CA LEU A 232 -1.06 11.72 -38.12
C LEU A 232 -1.63 13.13 -37.81
N PRO A 233 -1.22 14.22 -38.49
CA PRO A 233 -1.85 15.54 -38.28
C PRO A 233 -3.33 15.58 -38.70
N LEU A 234 -3.68 14.98 -39.85
CA LEU A 234 -5.06 14.92 -40.34
C LEU A 234 -5.94 14.04 -39.43
N LEU A 235 -5.38 12.95 -38.90
CA LEU A 235 -6.06 12.07 -37.95
C LEU A 235 -6.34 12.80 -36.64
N LYS A 236 -5.38 13.59 -36.14
CA LYS A 236 -5.57 14.46 -34.96
C LYS A 236 -6.71 15.46 -35.17
N ASP A 237 -6.76 16.12 -36.33
CA ASP A 237 -7.83 17.07 -36.63
C ASP A 237 -9.19 16.39 -36.75
N ALA A 238 -9.25 15.21 -37.38
CA ALA A 238 -10.46 14.39 -37.47
C ALA A 238 -11.00 13.97 -36.09
N LEU A 239 -10.12 13.54 -35.18
CA LEU A 239 -10.48 13.12 -33.81
C LEU A 239 -10.91 14.30 -32.91
N GLN A 240 -10.59 15.54 -33.30
CA GLN A 240 -11.06 16.75 -32.62
C GLN A 240 -12.35 17.34 -33.21
N ASP A 241 -12.98 16.66 -34.18
CA ASP A 241 -14.10 17.18 -34.97
C ASP A 241 -13.83 18.58 -35.59
N ARG A 242 -12.55 18.88 -35.88
CA ARG A 242 -12.18 20.08 -36.63
C ARG A 242 -12.44 19.81 -38.10
N ILE A 243 -13.51 20.41 -38.63
CA ILE A 243 -13.76 20.39 -40.08
C ILE A 243 -12.64 21.21 -40.74
N ILE A 244 -11.80 20.53 -41.52
CA ILE A 244 -10.75 21.17 -42.32
C ILE A 244 -11.43 21.69 -43.59
N ASP A 245 -11.57 23.02 -43.71
CA ASP A 245 -12.04 23.65 -44.95
C ASP A 245 -10.92 23.61 -46.00
N ASN A 246 -11.25 23.24 -47.24
CA ASN A 246 -10.30 23.12 -48.36
C ASN A 246 -9.62 24.46 -48.79
N ASN A 247 -9.94 25.58 -48.15
CA ASN A 247 -9.46 26.92 -48.51
C ASN A 247 -8.71 27.59 -47.35
N SER A 248 -7.59 27.02 -46.91
CA SER A 248 -6.61 27.76 -46.11
C SER A 248 -5.54 28.37 -47.02
N ASN A 249 -5.93 29.37 -47.81
CA ASN A 249 -5.04 30.47 -48.13
C ASN A 249 -5.62 31.69 -47.42
N ASP A 250 -4.79 32.33 -46.61
CA ASP A 250 -5.08 33.59 -45.95
C ASP A 250 -5.67 34.58 -46.96
N ASP A 251 -6.93 34.97 -46.77
CA ASP A 251 -7.41 36.29 -47.15
C ASP A 251 -8.75 36.55 -46.42
N GLU A 252 -8.69 37.52 -45.52
CA GLU A 252 -9.86 38.16 -44.91
C GLU A 252 -10.77 38.72 -46.00
N ASN A 253 -11.85 38.01 -46.34
CA ASN A 253 -13.00 38.62 -46.97
C ASN A 253 -14.28 37.93 -46.49
N GLU A 254 -14.85 38.51 -45.44
CA GLU A 254 -16.27 38.41 -45.14
C GLU A 254 -17.06 38.90 -46.37
N ASN A 255 -17.74 38.01 -47.09
CA ASN A 255 -19.15 38.21 -47.47
C ASN A 255 -19.77 36.99 -48.17
N ASN A 256 -20.90 36.56 -47.58
CA ASN A 256 -22.08 35.97 -48.21
C ASN A 256 -21.95 34.62 -48.97
N ASN A 257 -21.98 33.52 -48.20
CA ASN A 257 -22.86 32.38 -48.44
C ASN A 257 -23.04 31.57 -47.14
N LYS A 258 -24.18 31.74 -46.45
CA LYS A 258 -24.43 31.21 -45.10
C LYS A 258 -25.12 29.83 -45.03
N ASP A 259 -25.41 29.18 -46.15
CA ASP A 259 -26.32 28.01 -46.13
C ASP A 259 -25.67 26.62 -46.10
N ASN A 260 -24.34 26.48 -46.18
CA ASN A 260 -23.67 25.17 -46.12
C ASN A 260 -22.51 25.09 -45.11
N LYS A 261 -22.61 25.76 -43.95
CA LYS A 261 -21.70 25.45 -42.82
C LYS A 261 -22.19 24.17 -42.12
N ILE A 262 -21.47 23.08 -42.32
CA ILE A 262 -21.69 21.80 -41.61
C ILE A 262 -21.67 22.08 -40.10
N GLN A 263 -22.68 21.59 -39.39
CA GLN A 263 -22.84 21.84 -37.95
C GLN A 263 -21.69 21.16 -37.17
N LYS A 264 -20.93 21.93 -36.39
CA LYS A 264 -19.92 21.39 -35.46
C LYS A 264 -20.57 20.40 -34.50
N GLY A 265 -19.86 19.30 -34.18
CA GLY A 265 -20.30 18.33 -33.18
C GLY A 265 -20.42 18.98 -31.80
N SER A 266 -21.51 18.72 -31.08
CA SER A 266 -21.63 19.06 -29.67
C SER A 266 -20.99 17.92 -28.86
N TRP A 267 -20.12 18.24 -27.89
CA TRP A 267 -19.51 17.22 -27.04
C TRP A 267 -20.56 16.34 -26.34
N THR A 268 -20.28 15.04 -26.27
CA THR A 268 -21.10 14.03 -25.59
C THR A 268 -20.23 13.20 -24.65
N ALA A 269 -20.78 12.81 -23.50
CA ALA A 269 -20.07 11.95 -22.54
C ALA A 269 -19.91 10.49 -23.00
N GLN A 270 -20.59 10.08 -24.06
CA GLN A 270 -20.41 8.76 -24.68
C GLN A 270 -19.26 8.80 -25.68
N LEU A 271 -18.37 7.82 -25.59
CA LEU A 271 -17.27 7.65 -26.54
C LEU A 271 -17.78 7.29 -27.93
N HIS A 272 -17.16 7.90 -28.94
CA HIS A 272 -17.46 7.59 -30.33
C HIS A 272 -17.08 6.12 -30.65
N TYR A 273 -17.88 5.42 -31.47
CA TYR A 273 -17.67 4.02 -31.86
C TYR A 273 -16.34 3.76 -32.59
N VAL A 274 -15.62 4.82 -33.00
CA VAL A 274 -14.33 4.73 -33.70
C VAL A 274 -13.21 4.21 -32.81
N TRP A 275 -13.27 4.44 -31.50
CA TRP A 275 -12.14 4.17 -30.60
C TRP A 275 -11.84 2.68 -30.45
N VAL A 276 -12.85 1.81 -30.36
CA VAL A 276 -12.62 0.36 -30.22
C VAL A 276 -11.93 -0.22 -31.45
N PRO A 277 -12.44 -0.05 -32.69
CA PRO A 277 -11.76 -0.55 -33.88
C PRO A 277 -10.39 0.10 -34.12
N LEU A 278 -10.26 1.41 -33.86
CA LEU A 278 -9.00 2.15 -34.03
C LEU A 278 -7.89 1.60 -33.12
N LEU A 279 -8.18 1.43 -31.83
CA LEU A 279 -7.18 0.93 -30.89
C LEU A 279 -6.82 -0.53 -31.17
N ASN A 280 -7.78 -1.37 -31.58
CA ASN A 280 -7.49 -2.75 -31.97
C ASN A 280 -6.54 -2.80 -33.17
N GLU A 281 -6.79 -2.03 -34.23
CA GLU A 281 -5.90 -2.02 -35.41
C GLU A 281 -4.52 -1.43 -35.08
N LEU A 282 -4.43 -0.40 -34.22
CA LEU A 282 -3.15 0.14 -33.75
C LEU A 282 -2.35 -0.87 -32.91
N ILE A 283 -3.04 -1.65 -32.07
CA ILE A 283 -2.44 -2.72 -31.28
C ILE A 283 -1.97 -3.85 -32.20
N GLU A 284 -2.79 -4.30 -33.14
CA GLU A 284 -2.43 -5.34 -34.11
C GLU A 284 -1.21 -4.93 -34.95
N ASN A 285 -1.16 -3.68 -35.40
CA ASN A 285 0.01 -3.14 -36.11
C ASN A 285 1.28 -3.18 -35.24
N GLU A 286 1.18 -2.82 -33.95
CA GLU A 286 2.33 -2.89 -33.02
C GLU A 286 2.80 -4.33 -32.79
N LEU A 287 1.87 -5.28 -32.65
CA LEU A 287 2.20 -6.70 -32.45
C LEU A 287 2.87 -7.30 -33.69
N SER A 288 2.38 -6.98 -34.89
CA SER A 288 2.94 -7.47 -36.15
C SER A 288 4.41 -7.04 -36.37
N LEU A 289 4.78 -5.84 -35.90
CA LEU A 289 6.17 -5.36 -35.97
C LEU A 289 7.10 -6.11 -35.03
N ASN A 290 6.62 -6.48 -33.84
CA ASN A 290 7.43 -7.20 -32.86
C ASN A 290 7.70 -8.64 -33.32
N ASP A 291 6.72 -9.31 -33.95
CA ASP A 291 6.88 -10.68 -34.46
C ASP A 291 7.90 -10.77 -35.61
N GLU A 292 7.99 -9.78 -36.50
CA GLU A 292 8.99 -9.77 -37.58
C GLU A 292 10.44 -9.65 -37.07
N THR A 293 10.66 -9.05 -35.89
CA THR A 293 12.02 -8.90 -35.33
C THR A 293 12.59 -10.18 -34.70
N THR A 294 11.74 -11.13 -34.28
CA THR A 294 12.19 -12.37 -33.62
C THR A 294 12.73 -13.43 -34.60
N HIS A 295 12.43 -13.31 -35.90
CA HIS A 295 12.85 -14.30 -36.91
C HIS A 295 14.17 -13.98 -37.65
N ILE A 296 14.88 -12.89 -37.32
CA ILE A 296 16.11 -12.48 -38.04
C ILE A 296 17.42 -12.75 -37.25
N SER A 297 17.37 -13.16 -35.99
CA SER A 297 18.60 -13.48 -35.24
C SER A 297 19.06 -14.94 -35.46
N LYS A 298 19.69 -15.22 -36.62
CA LYS A 298 20.76 -16.24 -36.80
C LYS A 298 21.21 -16.33 -38.28
N LYS A 299 22.20 -15.51 -38.68
CA LYS A 299 23.45 -15.93 -39.37
C LYS A 299 24.27 -14.75 -39.93
N GLN A 300 25.50 -14.65 -39.39
CA GLN A 300 26.78 -14.30 -40.01
C GLN A 300 26.94 -13.02 -40.86
N LYS A 301 27.85 -12.17 -40.37
CA LYS A 301 28.61 -11.15 -41.11
C LYS A 301 29.28 -11.75 -42.36
N ASN A 302 29.05 -11.14 -43.54
CA ASN A 302 30.11 -10.68 -44.47
C ASN A 302 29.56 -10.01 -45.74
N SER A 303 30.11 -8.82 -46.03
CA SER A 303 30.36 -8.17 -47.35
C SER A 303 29.27 -8.12 -48.45
N SER A 304 28.78 -6.90 -48.68
CA SER A 304 28.56 -6.21 -49.98
C SER A 304 28.25 -7.03 -51.25
N LYS A 305 26.99 -6.96 -51.72
CA LYS A 305 26.62 -6.45 -53.07
C LYS A 305 25.10 -6.41 -53.27
N LYS A 306 24.67 -5.35 -53.96
CA LYS A 306 23.31 -5.00 -54.38
C LYS A 306 22.47 -6.18 -54.85
N SER A 307 21.28 -6.31 -54.27
CA SER A 307 20.11 -6.95 -54.86
C SER A 307 18.88 -6.14 -54.45
N LYS A 308 18.37 -5.33 -55.39
CA LYS A 308 17.03 -4.73 -55.32
C LYS A 308 16.03 -5.85 -55.60
N ASN A 309 15.12 -6.14 -54.68
CA ASN A 309 13.75 -6.52 -55.01
C ASN A 309 12.84 -6.51 -53.77
N ASN A 310 11.83 -5.63 -53.85
CA ASN A 310 10.49 -5.68 -53.26
C ASN A 310 10.29 -6.34 -51.88
N ASN A 311 10.29 -5.52 -50.82
CA ASN A 311 9.48 -5.70 -49.61
C ASN A 311 9.47 -4.38 -48.79
N ASN A 312 8.86 -3.32 -49.34
CA ASN A 312 8.84 -1.99 -48.74
C ASN A 312 7.46 -1.52 -48.21
N ASN A 313 6.46 -2.41 -48.11
CA ASN A 313 5.09 -1.97 -47.79
C ASN A 313 4.73 -1.96 -46.29
N ASN A 314 5.48 -2.62 -45.39
CA ASN A 314 5.12 -2.71 -43.97
C ASN A 314 5.61 -1.52 -43.11
N ASN A 315 6.60 -0.73 -43.57
CA ASN A 315 7.22 0.31 -42.74
C ASN A 315 6.40 1.62 -42.58
N ASN A 316 5.26 1.75 -43.29
CA ASN A 316 4.47 2.99 -43.35
C ASN A 316 3.18 2.99 -42.51
N GLN A 317 2.85 1.89 -41.82
CA GLN A 317 1.65 1.80 -40.97
C GLN A 317 1.86 2.48 -39.61
N LEU A 318 0.82 3.15 -39.14
CA LEU A 318 0.77 3.83 -37.84
C LEU A 318 0.58 2.78 -36.74
N THR A 319 1.35 2.95 -35.68
CA THR A 319 1.46 2.01 -34.56
C THR A 319 0.98 2.70 -33.29
N LEU A 320 0.72 1.95 -32.22
CA LEU A 320 0.34 2.54 -30.94
C LEU A 320 1.45 3.47 -30.42
N SER A 321 2.72 3.06 -30.51
CA SER A 321 3.89 3.85 -30.09
C SER A 321 4.04 5.18 -30.82
N THR A 322 3.65 5.25 -32.10
CA THR A 322 3.71 6.48 -32.90
C THR A 322 2.47 7.36 -32.77
N PHE A 323 1.30 6.75 -32.50
CA PHE A 323 0.04 7.47 -32.30
C PHE A 323 -0.05 8.11 -30.91
N TRP A 324 0.34 7.38 -29.85
CA TRP A 324 0.07 7.77 -28.47
C TRP A 324 0.64 9.13 -28.04
N PRO A 325 1.87 9.54 -28.42
CA PRO A 325 2.37 10.88 -28.07
C PRO A 325 1.52 12.02 -28.65
N THR A 326 0.94 11.82 -29.84
CA THR A 326 0.03 12.80 -30.45
C THR A 326 -1.33 12.82 -29.74
N PHE A 327 -1.81 11.65 -29.31
CA PHE A 327 -2.99 11.54 -28.47
C PHE A 327 -2.79 12.26 -27.13
N ASP A 328 -1.67 12.02 -26.45
CA ASP A 328 -1.32 12.61 -25.16
C ASP A 328 -1.30 14.15 -25.19
N SER A 329 -0.56 14.72 -26.15
CA SER A 329 -0.52 16.19 -26.34
C SER A 329 -1.88 16.81 -26.73
N THR A 330 -2.77 16.01 -27.33
CA THR A 330 -4.08 16.47 -27.78
C THR A 330 -5.13 16.47 -26.67
N PHE A 331 -5.14 15.44 -25.82
CA PHE A 331 -6.17 15.25 -24.80
C PHE A 331 -5.74 15.68 -23.39
N PHE A 332 -4.43 15.64 -23.08
CA PHE A 332 -3.92 15.86 -21.72
C PHE A 332 -2.97 17.04 -21.57
N SER A 333 -2.69 17.80 -22.63
CA SER A 333 -1.89 19.03 -22.50
C SER A 333 -2.51 20.02 -21.49
N ASN A 334 -1.68 20.89 -20.92
CA ASN A 334 -2.13 21.87 -19.92
C ASN A 334 -3.27 22.77 -20.42
N SER A 335 -3.32 23.07 -21.73
CA SER A 335 -4.37 23.87 -22.38
C SER A 335 -5.61 23.08 -22.80
N SER A 336 -5.64 21.75 -22.58
CA SER A 336 -6.80 20.91 -22.93
C SER A 336 -7.98 21.15 -21.99
N SER A 337 -9.18 21.26 -22.57
CA SER A 337 -10.42 21.46 -21.82
C SER A 337 -10.77 20.25 -20.94
N SER A 338 -11.63 20.45 -19.94
CA SER A 338 -12.12 19.37 -19.07
C SER A 338 -12.87 18.30 -19.87
N GLU A 339 -13.57 18.66 -20.94
CA GLU A 339 -14.26 17.68 -21.79
C GLU A 339 -13.28 16.79 -22.55
N ARG A 340 -12.17 17.36 -23.05
CA ARG A 340 -11.13 16.58 -23.71
C ARG A 340 -10.44 15.64 -22.73
N LYS A 341 -10.06 16.13 -21.56
CA LYS A 341 -9.46 15.29 -20.49
C LYS A 341 -10.40 14.17 -20.08
N HIS A 342 -11.70 14.44 -19.96
CA HIS A 342 -12.72 13.43 -19.69
C HIS A 342 -12.74 12.33 -20.76
N THR A 343 -12.85 12.71 -22.03
CA THR A 343 -12.85 11.76 -23.15
C THR A 343 -11.54 10.97 -23.21
N GLY A 344 -10.40 11.62 -23.00
CA GLY A 344 -9.10 10.96 -22.96
C GLY A 344 -9.01 9.90 -21.85
N LEU A 345 -9.48 10.22 -20.65
CA LEU A 345 -9.49 9.27 -19.53
C LEU A 345 -10.47 8.10 -19.76
N GLN A 346 -11.61 8.33 -20.41
CA GLN A 346 -12.50 7.23 -20.82
C GLN A 346 -11.84 6.30 -21.85
N ILE A 347 -11.05 6.85 -22.77
CA ILE A 347 -10.28 6.06 -23.75
C ILE A 347 -9.18 5.25 -23.05
N LEU A 348 -8.56 5.81 -22.00
CA LEU A 348 -7.64 5.08 -21.13
C LEU A 348 -8.35 3.92 -20.41
N GLU A 349 -9.56 4.13 -19.89
CA GLU A 349 -10.35 3.03 -19.30
C GLU A 349 -10.66 1.94 -20.35
N LEU A 350 -10.91 2.35 -21.59
CA LEU A 350 -11.26 1.47 -22.69
C LEU A 350 -10.07 0.61 -23.14
N ILE A 351 -8.90 1.21 -23.38
CA ILE A 351 -7.73 0.50 -23.91
C ILE A 351 -7.25 -0.61 -22.97
N ILE A 352 -7.28 -0.36 -21.66
CA ILE A 352 -6.86 -1.31 -20.62
C ILE A 352 -7.81 -2.51 -20.54
N LYS A 353 -9.08 -2.32 -20.89
CA LYS A 353 -10.10 -3.39 -20.90
C LYS A 353 -10.12 -4.20 -22.20
N LEU A 354 -9.33 -3.84 -23.21
CA LEU A 354 -9.33 -4.57 -24.47
C LEU A 354 -8.65 -5.94 -24.30
N PRO A 355 -9.23 -7.03 -24.84
CA PRO A 355 -8.61 -8.37 -24.77
C PRO A 355 -7.22 -8.44 -25.44
N SER A 356 -6.97 -7.61 -26.45
CA SER A 356 -5.70 -7.50 -27.19
C SER A 356 -4.60 -6.74 -26.41
N PHE A 357 -4.92 -6.14 -25.26
CA PHE A 357 -3.98 -5.34 -24.47
C PHE A 357 -2.89 -6.20 -23.80
N ILE A 358 -1.60 -5.92 -24.03
CA ILE A 358 -0.47 -6.67 -23.44
C ILE A 358 0.28 -5.78 -22.43
N PRO A 359 0.86 -6.33 -21.34
CA PRO A 359 1.60 -5.58 -20.32
C PRO A 359 2.56 -4.51 -20.86
N GLN A 360 3.32 -4.80 -21.92
CA GLN A 360 4.29 -3.88 -22.52
C GLN A 360 3.69 -2.52 -22.92
N PHE A 361 2.39 -2.47 -23.25
CA PHE A 361 1.72 -1.24 -23.67
C PHE A 361 1.56 -0.22 -22.53
N TYR A 362 1.69 -0.62 -21.26
CA TYR A 362 1.73 0.34 -20.15
C TYR A 362 2.85 1.37 -20.32
N LEU A 363 4.03 0.93 -20.79
CA LEU A 363 5.19 1.79 -21.05
C LEU A 363 4.96 2.83 -22.16
N ILE A 364 4.01 2.56 -23.05
CA ILE A 364 3.63 3.47 -24.14
C ILE A 364 2.55 4.45 -23.65
N ILE A 365 1.58 3.93 -22.90
CA ILE A 365 0.36 4.65 -22.54
C ILE A 365 0.59 5.69 -21.44
N PHE A 366 1.37 5.36 -20.41
CA PHE A 366 1.68 6.30 -19.34
C PHE A 366 2.78 7.28 -19.78
N SER A 367 2.36 8.23 -20.60
CA SER A 367 3.11 9.39 -21.05
C SER A 367 3.10 10.53 -20.03
N GLU A 368 3.98 11.51 -20.23
CA GLU A 368 4.20 12.64 -19.32
C GLU A 368 2.92 13.46 -19.06
N ASN A 369 2.17 13.88 -20.10
CA ASN A 369 0.99 14.71 -19.88
C ASN A 369 -0.15 13.92 -19.23
N LEU A 370 -0.36 12.68 -19.65
CA LEU A 370 -1.35 11.78 -19.04
C LEU A 370 -1.06 11.58 -17.56
N THR A 371 0.17 11.21 -17.19
CA THR A 371 0.55 10.96 -15.78
C THR A 371 0.38 12.22 -14.95
N ARG A 372 0.84 13.38 -15.42
CA ARG A 372 0.61 14.67 -14.74
C ARG A 372 -0.88 15.00 -14.60
N CYS A 373 -1.67 14.81 -15.66
CA CYS A 373 -3.11 15.03 -15.63
C CYS A 373 -3.80 14.09 -14.63
N PHE A 374 -3.38 12.83 -14.58
CA PHE A 374 -3.92 11.82 -13.70
C PHE A 374 -3.60 12.12 -12.23
N ILE A 375 -2.34 12.46 -11.90
CA ILE A 375 -1.91 12.92 -10.58
C ILE A 375 -2.75 14.12 -10.11
N ASN A 376 -2.90 15.14 -10.96
CA ASN A 376 -3.63 16.36 -10.63
C ASN A 376 -5.12 16.13 -10.31
N HIS A 377 -5.73 15.14 -10.94
CA HIS A 377 -7.15 14.81 -10.73
C HIS A 377 -7.35 13.76 -9.63
N LEU A 378 -6.33 12.97 -9.27
CA LEU A 378 -6.38 12.07 -8.11
C LEU A 378 -6.15 12.81 -6.79
N SER A 379 -5.32 13.84 -6.77
CA SER A 379 -4.83 14.44 -5.52
C SER A 379 -5.85 15.22 -4.70
N LYS A 380 -6.93 15.74 -5.32
CA LYS A 380 -7.95 16.52 -4.62
C LYS A 380 -9.37 16.15 -5.05
N ASN A 381 -10.26 16.05 -4.07
CA ASN A 381 -11.65 15.61 -4.24
C ASN A 381 -12.54 16.66 -4.93
N ASP A 382 -12.16 17.94 -4.89
CA ASP A 382 -12.85 19.07 -5.50
C ASP A 382 -12.73 19.12 -7.04
N ARG A 383 -11.83 18.30 -7.62
CA ARG A 383 -11.57 18.31 -9.05
C ARG A 383 -12.69 17.62 -9.82
N MET A 384 -13.14 18.26 -10.90
CA MET A 384 -14.23 17.79 -11.77
C MET A 384 -14.09 16.35 -12.30
N LEU A 385 -12.86 15.84 -12.46
CA LEU A 385 -12.59 14.50 -12.99
C LEU A 385 -12.14 13.50 -11.91
N HIS A 386 -12.16 13.88 -10.63
CA HIS A 386 -11.65 13.04 -9.54
C HIS A 386 -12.36 11.69 -9.44
N THR A 387 -13.69 11.69 -9.46
CA THR A 387 -14.51 10.47 -9.39
C THR A 387 -14.22 9.50 -10.55
N LEU A 388 -13.98 10.05 -11.75
CA LEU A 388 -13.63 9.27 -12.92
C LEU A 388 -12.20 8.73 -12.82
N SER A 389 -11.25 9.53 -12.32
CA SER A 389 -9.88 9.08 -12.07
C SER A 389 -9.83 7.95 -11.03
N ILE A 390 -10.59 8.03 -9.92
CA ILE A 390 -10.70 6.93 -8.95
C ILE A 390 -11.22 5.66 -9.61
N LYS A 391 -12.30 5.77 -10.40
CA LYS A 391 -12.87 4.62 -11.11
C LYS A 391 -11.84 3.97 -12.06
N ILE A 392 -11.03 4.78 -12.73
CA ILE A 392 -9.94 4.29 -13.59
C ILE A 392 -8.87 3.60 -12.76
N SER A 393 -8.43 4.16 -11.63
CA SER A 393 -7.48 3.52 -10.72
C SER A 393 -7.97 2.15 -10.27
N GLN A 394 -9.24 2.04 -9.88
CA GLN A 394 -9.87 0.76 -9.52
C GLN A 394 -9.92 -0.21 -10.72
N SER A 395 -10.18 0.29 -11.93
CA SER A 395 -10.16 -0.53 -13.13
C SER A 395 -8.76 -1.02 -13.49
N ILE A 396 -7.73 -0.19 -13.28
CA ILE A 396 -6.31 -0.56 -13.48
C ILE A 396 -5.97 -1.68 -12.51
N ILE A 397 -6.26 -1.51 -11.21
CA ILE A 397 -5.98 -2.53 -10.19
C ILE A 397 -6.69 -3.85 -10.52
N LYS A 398 -7.96 -3.81 -10.94
CA LYS A 398 -8.69 -5.02 -11.39
C LYS A 398 -8.06 -5.68 -12.61
N SER A 399 -7.45 -4.91 -13.51
CA SER A 399 -6.79 -5.46 -14.70
C SER A 399 -5.47 -6.15 -14.40
N LEU A 400 -4.83 -5.84 -13.26
CA LEU A 400 -3.57 -6.46 -12.86
C LEU A 400 -3.72 -7.97 -12.63
N GLU A 401 -4.91 -8.44 -12.23
CA GLU A 401 -5.18 -9.85 -11.96
C GLU A 401 -5.46 -10.66 -13.24
N LEU A 402 -5.70 -10.01 -14.38
CA LEU A 402 -6.17 -10.69 -15.59
C LEU A 402 -5.05 -11.29 -16.44
N LYS A 403 -3.83 -10.74 -16.38
CA LYS A 403 -2.70 -11.17 -17.21
C LYS A 403 -1.39 -11.12 -16.42
N PRO A 404 -0.47 -12.09 -16.63
CA PRO A 404 0.81 -12.12 -15.95
C PRO A 404 1.66 -10.90 -16.34
N LEU A 405 2.51 -10.44 -15.41
CA LEU A 405 3.45 -9.32 -15.56
C LEU A 405 2.84 -7.92 -15.67
N ASN A 406 1.51 -7.79 -15.62
CA ASN A 406 0.86 -6.48 -15.66
C ASN A 406 1.38 -5.54 -14.55
N ARG A 407 1.71 -6.08 -13.37
CA ARG A 407 2.17 -5.28 -12.23
C ARG A 407 3.54 -4.65 -12.51
N LEU A 408 4.50 -5.46 -12.98
CA LEU A 408 5.85 -5.00 -13.30
C LEU A 408 5.83 -3.86 -14.33
N TYR A 409 5.11 -4.05 -15.43
CA TYR A 409 5.08 -3.06 -16.51
C TYR A 409 4.33 -1.78 -16.12
N LEU A 410 3.28 -1.88 -15.29
CA LEU A 410 2.62 -0.70 -14.75
C LEU A 410 3.56 0.08 -13.82
N ILE A 411 4.27 -0.61 -12.92
CA ILE A 411 5.23 0.01 -12.00
C ILE A 411 6.30 0.75 -12.81
N LYS A 412 6.97 0.07 -13.75
CA LYS A 412 7.96 0.68 -14.65
C LYS A 412 7.40 1.91 -15.39
N ALA A 413 6.17 1.84 -15.87
CA ALA A 413 5.57 2.93 -16.64
C ALA A 413 5.28 4.17 -15.79
N LEU A 414 4.77 4.00 -14.57
CA LEU A 414 4.47 5.11 -13.66
C LEU A 414 5.75 5.72 -13.08
N THR A 415 6.68 4.89 -12.59
CA THR A 415 7.91 5.36 -11.93
C THR A 415 8.84 6.07 -12.90
N LYS A 416 8.87 5.65 -14.17
CA LYS A 416 9.61 6.35 -15.23
C LYS A 416 9.16 7.80 -15.43
N GLN A 417 7.86 8.08 -15.24
CA GLN A 417 7.34 9.45 -15.37
C GLN A 417 7.39 10.22 -14.06
N CYS A 418 7.08 9.56 -12.95
CA CYS A 418 7.05 10.18 -11.63
C CYS A 418 7.35 9.14 -10.55
N LEU A 419 8.51 9.29 -9.90
CA LEU A 419 8.93 8.40 -8.83
C LEU A 419 8.00 8.48 -7.60
N LEU A 420 7.64 9.71 -7.21
CA LEU A 420 6.76 10.01 -6.08
C LEU A 420 5.27 10.00 -6.46
N PHE A 421 4.88 9.17 -7.43
CA PHE A 421 3.52 9.15 -7.99
C PHE A 421 2.44 8.95 -6.91
N ASP A 422 2.59 7.96 -6.04
CA ASP A 422 1.61 7.66 -4.97
C ASP A 422 1.47 8.85 -3.99
N LYS A 423 2.60 9.47 -3.61
CA LYS A 423 2.63 10.64 -2.72
C LYS A 423 1.93 11.85 -3.33
N LEU A 424 2.25 12.18 -4.60
CA LEU A 424 1.65 13.33 -5.28
C LEU A 424 0.19 13.12 -5.65
N SER A 425 -0.20 11.90 -6.00
CA SER A 425 -1.58 11.55 -6.34
C SER A 425 -2.46 11.32 -5.11
N LYS A 426 -1.88 11.25 -3.90
CA LYS A 426 -2.55 10.77 -2.67
C LYS A 426 -3.26 9.43 -2.89
N SER A 427 -2.64 8.55 -3.68
CA SER A 427 -3.17 7.23 -4.02
C SER A 427 -2.19 6.13 -3.63
N LYS A 428 -2.66 4.87 -3.65
CA LYS A 428 -1.85 3.69 -3.31
C LYS A 428 -1.67 2.79 -4.53
N ILE A 429 -1.52 3.34 -5.73
CA ILE A 429 -1.53 2.55 -6.98
C ILE A 429 -0.24 1.71 -7.09
N ILE A 430 0.93 2.31 -6.89
CA ILE A 430 2.19 1.57 -6.94
C ILE A 430 2.24 0.59 -5.76
N LYS A 431 1.88 1.04 -4.55
CA LYS A 431 1.82 0.17 -3.36
C LYS A 431 0.85 -1.00 -3.52
N SER A 432 -0.33 -0.79 -4.12
CA SER A 432 -1.30 -1.86 -4.42
C SER A 432 -0.83 -2.80 -5.53
N SER A 433 -0.01 -2.31 -6.47
CA SER A 433 0.60 -3.13 -7.52
C SER A 433 1.67 -4.06 -6.97
N LEU A 434 2.43 -3.60 -5.96
CA LEU A 434 3.43 -4.39 -5.23
C LEU A 434 2.83 -5.37 -4.21
N SER A 435 1.56 -5.19 -3.83
CA SER A 435 0.86 -6.00 -2.81
C SER A 435 -0.28 -6.83 -3.39
N ASN A 436 -0.90 -7.68 -2.57
CA ASN A 436 -2.09 -8.47 -2.92
C ASN A 436 -1.88 -9.48 -4.06
N LEU A 437 -0.72 -10.12 -4.14
CA LEU A 437 -0.56 -11.35 -4.95
C LEU A 437 -1.46 -12.50 -4.45
N ASN A 438 -2.01 -12.35 -3.23
CA ASN A 438 -2.89 -13.31 -2.57
C ASN A 438 -4.33 -13.38 -3.12
N ASN A 439 -4.79 -12.37 -3.86
CA ASN A 439 -6.17 -12.36 -4.35
C ASN A 439 -6.41 -13.54 -5.29
N GLY A 440 -7.42 -14.36 -4.98
CA GLY A 440 -7.79 -15.55 -5.77
C GLY A 440 -7.09 -16.86 -5.40
N ILE A 441 -6.34 -16.95 -4.29
CA ILE A 441 -5.76 -18.25 -3.85
C ILE A 441 -6.84 -19.24 -3.40
N ASP A 442 -8.01 -18.76 -2.97
CA ASP A 442 -9.08 -19.63 -2.46
C ASP A 442 -9.68 -20.56 -3.52
N LYS A 443 -9.41 -20.28 -4.81
CA LYS A 443 -9.74 -21.13 -5.97
C LYS A 443 -8.73 -20.83 -7.08
N VAL A 444 -7.81 -21.75 -7.42
CA VAL A 444 -7.32 -22.06 -8.80
C VAL A 444 -5.93 -22.76 -8.80
N ASP A 445 -5.81 -23.70 -9.74
CA ASP A 445 -4.66 -24.36 -10.39
C ASP A 445 -3.22 -23.89 -10.07
N MET A 446 -2.30 -24.86 -9.92
CA MET A 446 -0.85 -24.67 -9.70
C MET A 446 -0.17 -23.72 -10.69
N ASP A 447 -0.66 -23.65 -11.93
CA ASP A 447 -0.12 -22.76 -12.96
C ASP A 447 -0.27 -21.28 -12.58
N THR A 448 -1.37 -20.89 -11.92
CA THR A 448 -1.55 -19.49 -11.48
C THR A 448 -0.67 -19.10 -10.29
N ILE A 449 -0.30 -20.07 -9.46
CA ILE A 449 0.64 -19.85 -8.36
C ILE A 449 2.05 -19.66 -8.93
N ASN A 450 2.45 -20.48 -9.91
CA ASN A 450 3.72 -20.34 -10.61
C ASN A 450 3.84 -18.98 -11.32
N ASP A 451 2.80 -18.53 -12.04
CA ASP A 451 2.79 -17.22 -12.69
C ASP A 451 2.99 -16.07 -11.68
N LYS A 452 2.39 -16.17 -10.50
CA LYS A 452 2.54 -15.18 -9.41
C LYS A 452 3.94 -15.21 -8.79
N ILE A 453 4.55 -16.38 -8.65
CA ILE A 453 5.94 -16.52 -8.19
C ILE A 453 6.89 -15.92 -9.24
N GLU A 454 6.68 -16.20 -10.52
CA GLU A 454 7.48 -15.63 -11.61
C GLU A 454 7.34 -14.09 -11.67
N GLU A 455 6.13 -13.56 -11.42
CA GLU A 455 5.93 -12.12 -11.32
C GLU A 455 6.66 -11.51 -10.11
N PHE A 456 6.61 -12.16 -8.94
CA PHE A 456 7.37 -11.74 -7.75
C PHE A 456 8.88 -11.73 -8.01
N GLU A 457 9.41 -12.78 -8.64
CA GLU A 457 10.83 -12.91 -9.00
C GLU A 457 11.25 -11.78 -9.97
N LYS A 458 10.47 -11.53 -11.02
CA LYS A 458 10.77 -10.49 -12.00
C LYS A 458 10.70 -9.08 -11.42
N ILE A 459 9.74 -8.80 -10.53
CA ILE A 459 9.69 -7.51 -9.80
C ILE A 459 10.93 -7.34 -8.92
N THR A 460 11.31 -8.39 -8.20
CA THR A 460 12.50 -8.40 -7.35
C THR A 460 13.77 -8.14 -8.15
N ASN A 461 13.97 -8.89 -9.24
CA ASN A 461 15.14 -8.76 -10.11
C ASN A 461 15.23 -7.36 -10.74
N TRP A 462 14.10 -6.79 -11.15
CA TRP A 462 14.07 -5.43 -11.69
C TRP A 462 14.44 -4.38 -10.64
N LEU A 463 13.86 -4.45 -9.43
CA LEU A 463 14.16 -3.50 -8.35
C LEU A 463 15.64 -3.49 -7.96
N ILE A 464 16.26 -4.68 -7.93
CA ILE A 464 17.66 -4.84 -7.50
C ILE A 464 18.65 -4.44 -8.60
N ASN A 465 18.45 -4.90 -9.83
CA ASN A 465 19.47 -4.80 -10.88
C ASN A 465 19.24 -3.65 -11.86
N ASP A 466 17.98 -3.43 -12.29
CA ASP A 466 17.69 -2.59 -13.46
C ASP A 466 17.11 -1.22 -13.07
N ALA A 467 16.39 -1.14 -11.95
CA ALA A 467 15.61 0.05 -11.59
C ALA A 467 16.48 1.30 -11.41
N SER A 468 17.67 1.15 -10.81
CA SER A 468 18.61 2.27 -10.63
C SER A 468 19.02 2.88 -11.98
N ASP A 469 19.34 2.05 -12.97
CA ASP A 469 19.79 2.53 -14.28
C ASP A 469 18.64 3.00 -15.18
N GLU A 470 17.49 2.33 -15.16
CA GLU A 470 16.32 2.75 -15.92
C GLU A 470 15.76 4.11 -15.44
N LEU A 471 15.81 4.39 -14.12
CA LEU A 471 15.22 5.58 -13.51
C LEU A 471 16.15 6.80 -13.47
N LYS A 472 17.48 6.63 -13.53
CA LYS A 472 18.48 7.72 -13.65
C LYS A 472 18.26 8.65 -14.85
N SER A 473 17.49 8.21 -15.85
CA SER A 473 17.16 8.99 -17.05
C SER A 473 16.19 10.15 -16.81
N SER A 474 15.60 10.24 -15.62
CA SER A 474 14.71 11.31 -15.17
C SER A 474 15.43 12.20 -14.14
N ASN A 475 15.11 13.50 -14.07
CA ASN A 475 15.74 14.53 -13.21
C ASN A 475 15.67 14.27 -11.67
N ASN A 476 15.57 13.02 -11.22
CA ASN A 476 15.45 12.63 -9.82
C ASN A 476 16.82 12.49 -9.16
N LEU A 477 16.90 12.89 -7.90
CA LEU A 477 18.10 12.72 -7.08
C LEU A 477 18.36 11.22 -6.88
N LEU A 478 19.63 10.79 -6.96
CA LEU A 478 20.03 9.39 -6.76
C LEU A 478 19.47 8.81 -5.43
N ASN A 479 19.40 9.66 -4.39
CA ASN A 479 18.84 9.30 -3.08
C ASN A 479 17.33 9.00 -3.15
N ASP A 480 16.56 9.72 -3.97
CA ASP A 480 15.12 9.47 -4.11
C ASP A 480 14.88 8.11 -4.78
N ILE A 481 15.69 7.77 -5.79
CA ILE A 481 15.63 6.47 -6.46
C ILE A 481 15.93 5.34 -5.46
N GLN A 482 16.96 5.52 -4.64
CA GLN A 482 17.34 4.53 -3.63
C GLN A 482 16.28 4.38 -2.54
N THR A 483 15.74 5.48 -2.00
CA THR A 483 14.63 5.44 -1.03
C THR A 483 13.40 4.73 -1.61
N PHE A 484 13.05 5.01 -2.86
CA PHE A 484 11.97 4.30 -3.57
C PHE A 484 12.22 2.79 -3.69
N ILE A 485 13.44 2.38 -4.06
CA ILE A 485 13.79 0.95 -4.17
C ILE A 485 13.64 0.27 -2.80
N LEU A 486 14.22 0.86 -1.75
CA LEU A 486 14.16 0.33 -0.38
C LEU A 486 12.72 0.21 0.14
N ASP A 487 11.90 1.25 -0.05
CA ASP A 487 10.48 1.23 0.32
C ASP A 487 9.68 0.22 -0.52
N SER A 488 10.02 0.06 -1.81
CA SER A 488 9.35 -0.91 -2.70
C SER A 488 9.66 -2.34 -2.29
N LEU A 489 10.91 -2.65 -1.93
CA LEU A 489 11.31 -3.96 -1.42
C LEU A 489 10.60 -4.31 -0.11
N LEU A 490 10.51 -3.36 0.83
CA LEU A 490 9.73 -3.55 2.06
C LEU A 490 8.24 -3.80 1.75
N ASN A 491 7.64 -2.98 0.88
CA ASN A 491 6.23 -3.11 0.51
C ASN A 491 5.94 -4.42 -0.25
N LEU A 492 6.89 -4.94 -1.03
CA LEU A 492 6.76 -6.22 -1.73
C LEU A 492 6.63 -7.39 -0.74
N ILE A 493 7.36 -7.36 0.38
CA ILE A 493 7.27 -8.40 1.42
C ILE A 493 6.03 -8.16 2.30
N ARG A 494 5.90 -6.96 2.86
CA ARG A 494 4.80 -6.60 3.77
C ARG A 494 3.42 -6.68 3.11
N GLY A 495 3.34 -6.38 1.82
CA GLY A 495 2.11 -6.46 1.03
C GLY A 495 1.70 -7.88 0.65
N ASN A 496 2.59 -8.87 0.80
CA ASN A 496 2.38 -10.24 0.35
C ASN A 496 2.57 -11.28 1.49
N LYS A 497 2.49 -10.87 2.78
CA LYS A 497 2.66 -11.77 3.94
C LYS A 497 1.83 -13.06 3.84
N ARG A 498 0.54 -12.93 3.49
CA ARG A 498 -0.38 -14.08 3.36
C ARG A 498 0.02 -15.04 2.23
N PHE A 499 0.46 -14.49 1.09
CA PHE A 499 0.94 -15.28 -0.05
C PHE A 499 2.21 -16.05 0.33
N ILE A 500 3.18 -15.37 0.94
CA ILE A 500 4.43 -16.00 1.42
C ILE A 500 4.10 -17.10 2.44
N ASN A 501 3.24 -16.82 3.42
CA ASN A 501 2.82 -17.81 4.43
C ASN A 501 2.17 -19.05 3.80
N SER A 502 1.31 -18.85 2.80
CA SER A 502 0.62 -19.96 2.12
C SER A 502 1.59 -20.88 1.38
N ILE A 503 2.62 -20.33 0.74
CA ILE A 503 3.62 -21.10 0.00
C ILE A 503 4.58 -21.79 0.96
N VAL A 504 5.06 -21.10 1.99
CA VAL A 504 5.99 -21.67 2.96
C VAL A 504 5.34 -22.85 3.71
N ASN A 505 4.07 -22.72 4.12
CA ASN A 505 3.34 -23.82 4.77
C ASN A 505 2.92 -24.96 3.83
N SER A 506 2.97 -24.78 2.50
CA SER A 506 2.61 -25.83 1.56
C SER A 506 3.59 -27.01 1.55
N ASN A 507 4.81 -26.83 2.08
CA ASN A 507 5.93 -27.79 2.05
C ASN A 507 6.36 -28.24 0.63
N ASP A 508 5.87 -27.60 -0.43
CA ASP A 508 6.25 -27.91 -1.81
C ASP A 508 7.56 -27.22 -2.21
N LYS A 509 8.65 -28.00 -2.23
CA LYS A 509 10.01 -27.50 -2.54
C LYS A 509 10.10 -26.77 -3.90
N THR A 510 9.28 -27.14 -4.88
CA THR A 510 9.26 -26.50 -6.21
C THR A 510 8.73 -25.08 -6.20
N LEU A 511 7.83 -24.75 -5.28
CA LEU A 511 7.25 -23.40 -5.10
C LEU A 511 8.05 -22.58 -4.08
N ILE A 512 8.55 -23.24 -3.03
CA ILE A 512 9.32 -22.59 -1.96
C ILE A 512 10.66 -22.07 -2.49
N LEU A 513 11.39 -22.85 -3.30
CA LEU A 513 12.76 -22.51 -3.69
C LEU A 513 12.87 -21.20 -4.48
N PRO A 514 12.06 -20.93 -5.53
CA PRO A 514 12.15 -19.67 -6.28
C PRO A 514 11.76 -18.45 -5.43
N LEU A 515 10.74 -18.59 -4.58
CA LEU A 515 10.30 -17.52 -3.69
C LEU A 515 11.36 -17.19 -2.63
N VAL A 516 11.91 -18.21 -1.96
CA VAL A 516 12.98 -18.05 -0.97
C VAL A 516 14.24 -17.48 -1.61
N SER A 517 14.58 -17.91 -2.83
CA SER A 517 15.71 -17.33 -3.58
C SER A 517 15.50 -15.84 -3.85
N SER A 518 14.29 -15.43 -4.23
CA SER A 518 13.97 -14.01 -4.46
C SER A 518 14.10 -13.20 -3.16
N ILE A 519 13.53 -13.69 -2.05
CA ILE A 519 13.65 -13.03 -0.74
C ILE A 519 15.11 -12.96 -0.28
N LYS A 520 15.87 -14.04 -0.49
CA LYS A 520 17.31 -14.06 -0.21
C LYS A 520 18.03 -12.97 -1.00
N SER A 521 17.77 -12.80 -2.30
CA SER A 521 18.35 -11.72 -3.09
C SER A 521 18.03 -10.32 -2.54
N ILE A 522 16.82 -10.11 -1.98
CA ILE A 522 16.45 -8.84 -1.33
C ILE A 522 17.32 -8.60 -0.09
N LEU A 523 17.43 -9.59 0.80
CA LEU A 523 18.24 -9.50 2.01
C LEU A 523 19.72 -9.26 1.66
N GLU A 524 20.20 -9.98 0.65
CA GLU A 524 21.56 -9.85 0.12
C GLU A 524 21.85 -8.45 -0.45
N TYR A 525 20.90 -7.85 -1.15
CA TYR A 525 21.02 -6.48 -1.68
C TYR A 525 21.13 -5.46 -0.55
N LEU A 526 20.26 -5.56 0.47
CA LEU A 526 20.32 -4.70 1.66
C LEU A 526 21.63 -4.89 2.44
N THR A 527 22.09 -6.14 2.57
CA THR A 527 23.36 -6.48 3.23
C THR A 527 24.54 -5.81 2.53
N ASN A 528 24.55 -5.82 1.19
CA ASN A 528 25.61 -5.17 0.43
C ASN A 528 25.65 -3.64 0.67
N ILE A 529 24.49 -2.99 0.81
CA ILE A 529 24.42 -1.54 1.09
C ILE A 529 24.89 -1.22 2.51
N ILE A 530 24.53 -2.06 3.49
CA ILE A 530 24.76 -1.78 4.91
C ILE A 530 26.20 -2.13 5.34
N PHE A 531 26.73 -3.26 4.84
CA PHE A 531 27.93 -3.87 5.42
C PHE A 531 29.14 -3.89 4.50
N ILE A 532 29.02 -3.70 3.17
CA ILE A 532 30.14 -3.88 2.24
C ILE A 532 30.72 -2.51 1.81
N LYS A 533 32.05 -2.36 1.91
CA LYS A 533 32.81 -1.23 1.35
C LYS A 533 32.96 -1.39 -0.16
N ASP A 534 31.99 -0.89 -0.90
CA ASP A 534 32.09 -0.85 -2.36
C ASP A 534 32.84 0.40 -2.83
N SER A 535 33.99 0.23 -3.46
CA SER A 535 34.82 1.34 -4.00
C SER A 535 34.13 2.16 -5.10
N SER A 536 32.99 1.68 -5.61
CA SER A 536 32.22 2.26 -6.70
C SER A 536 30.94 2.99 -6.28
N ASN A 537 30.40 2.70 -5.09
CA ASN A 537 29.14 3.24 -4.58
C ASN A 537 29.27 3.62 -3.10
N VAL A 538 29.76 4.83 -2.84
CA VAL A 538 29.69 5.41 -1.49
C VAL A 538 28.24 5.83 -1.26
N TYR A 539 27.47 4.99 -0.57
CA TYR A 539 26.12 5.34 -0.12
C TYR A 539 26.20 6.36 1.01
N ASN A 540 25.29 7.33 1.02
CA ASN A 540 25.21 8.30 2.11
C ASN A 540 24.82 7.61 3.43
N GLU A 541 25.29 8.13 4.57
CA GLU A 541 24.98 7.60 5.89
C GLU A 541 23.46 7.49 6.16
N SER A 542 22.67 8.43 5.62
CA SER A 542 21.21 8.39 5.69
C SER A 542 20.59 7.18 4.99
N ILE A 543 21.15 6.75 3.84
CA ILE A 543 20.69 5.59 3.08
C ILE A 543 21.10 4.30 3.78
N ILE A 544 22.27 4.28 4.40
CA ILE A 544 22.72 3.15 5.23
C ILE A 544 21.77 2.97 6.43
N LYS A 545 21.48 4.06 7.16
CA LYS A 545 20.50 4.05 8.27
C LYS A 545 19.12 3.58 7.80
N LEU A 546 18.61 4.15 6.71
CA LEU A 546 17.34 3.76 6.12
C LEU A 546 17.33 2.27 5.70
N SER A 547 18.39 1.80 5.07
CA SER A 547 18.51 0.40 4.65
C SER A 547 18.50 -0.53 5.86
N ASN A 548 19.14 -0.17 6.97
CA ASN A 548 19.10 -0.92 8.21
C ASN A 548 17.69 -0.96 8.82
N GLU A 549 16.98 0.18 8.91
CA GLU A 549 15.57 0.21 9.36
C GLU A 549 14.66 -0.68 8.51
N ARG A 550 14.86 -0.67 7.18
CA ARG A 550 14.10 -1.50 6.24
C ARG A 550 14.46 -2.97 6.37
N LEU A 551 15.73 -3.30 6.56
CA LEU A 551 16.20 -4.67 6.83
C LEU A 551 15.56 -5.23 8.11
N GLN A 552 15.62 -4.47 9.22
CA GLN A 552 15.01 -4.88 10.49
C GLN A 552 13.49 -5.07 10.35
N SER A 553 12.82 -4.17 9.62
CA SER A 553 11.38 -4.29 9.33
C SER A 553 11.06 -5.53 8.50
N ILE A 554 11.86 -5.84 7.47
CA ILE A 554 11.70 -7.04 6.64
C ILE A 554 11.93 -8.30 7.46
N LEU A 555 12.99 -8.36 8.26
CA LEU A 555 13.29 -9.50 9.13
C LEU A 555 12.15 -9.73 10.13
N SER A 556 11.63 -8.66 10.75
CA SER A 556 10.48 -8.76 11.66
C SER A 556 9.24 -9.31 10.96
N ASP A 557 8.95 -8.85 9.74
CA ASP A 557 7.82 -9.32 8.95
C ASP A 557 8.00 -10.79 8.53
N LEU A 558 9.21 -11.21 8.16
CA LEU A 558 9.53 -12.60 7.77
C LEU A 558 9.50 -13.57 8.96
N MET A 559 9.98 -13.14 10.13
CA MET A 559 9.91 -13.93 11.36
C MET A 559 8.47 -14.19 11.79
N ASP A 560 7.58 -13.21 11.56
CA ASP A 560 6.15 -13.38 11.83
C ASP A 560 5.49 -14.42 10.93
N ILE A 561 5.86 -14.41 9.64
CA ILE A 561 5.31 -15.32 8.64
C ILE A 561 5.81 -16.75 8.83
N CYS A 562 7.11 -16.94 8.99
CA CYS A 562 7.73 -18.27 8.88
C CYS A 562 7.88 -19.00 10.23
N LYS A 563 7.52 -18.39 11.37
CA LYS A 563 7.59 -18.97 12.73
C LYS A 563 8.72 -19.99 12.93
N THR A 564 9.97 -19.58 12.71
CA THR A 564 11.21 -20.39 12.86
C THR A 564 11.43 -21.55 11.87
N GLN A 565 10.63 -21.68 10.80
CA GLN A 565 10.86 -22.67 9.75
C GLN A 565 12.08 -22.34 8.86
N ILE A 566 12.38 -21.05 8.70
CA ILE A 566 13.47 -20.54 7.86
C ILE A 566 14.25 -19.52 8.68
N ASP A 567 15.56 -19.72 8.79
CA ASP A 567 16.48 -18.77 9.42
C ASP A 567 16.95 -17.72 8.42
N TRP A 568 16.20 -16.61 8.33
CA TRP A 568 16.49 -15.51 7.40
C TRP A 568 17.72 -14.69 7.81
N SER A 569 17.91 -14.45 9.10
CA SER A 569 19.10 -13.79 9.66
C SER A 569 20.35 -14.64 9.42
N GLY A 570 20.25 -15.96 9.57
CA GLY A 570 21.33 -16.89 9.26
C GLY A 570 21.79 -16.82 7.80
N MET A 571 20.89 -16.59 6.83
CA MET A 571 21.28 -16.41 5.43
C MET A 571 22.17 -15.17 5.23
N ILE A 572 21.91 -14.09 5.97
CA ILE A 572 22.73 -12.88 5.94
C ILE A 572 24.10 -13.17 6.56
N VAL A 573 24.12 -13.80 7.73
CA VAL A 573 25.35 -14.17 8.44
C VAL A 573 26.25 -15.08 7.60
N THR A 574 25.69 -16.10 6.94
CA THR A 574 26.46 -16.97 6.04
C THR A 574 27.09 -16.20 4.90
N LYS A 575 26.40 -15.20 4.34
CA LYS A 575 26.95 -14.35 3.30
C LYS A 575 28.04 -13.44 3.85
N LEU A 576 27.83 -12.78 4.99
CA LEU A 576 28.84 -11.93 5.63
C LEU A 576 30.11 -12.72 5.97
N ASN A 577 29.99 -13.99 6.35
CA ASN A 577 31.13 -14.87 6.61
C ASN A 577 31.95 -15.22 5.34
N THR A 578 31.39 -15.02 4.14
CA THR A 578 32.14 -15.23 2.87
C THR A 578 33.03 -14.05 2.48
N TYR A 579 32.83 -12.87 3.06
CA TYR A 579 33.62 -11.67 2.80
C TYR A 579 34.77 -11.55 3.79
N ASN A 580 35.89 -10.96 3.36
CA ASN A 580 37.01 -10.66 4.26
C ASN A 580 36.67 -9.44 5.13
N ASP A 581 37.17 -9.40 6.38
CA ASP A 581 36.89 -8.30 7.32
C ASP A 581 37.36 -6.92 6.80
N GLU A 582 38.31 -6.87 5.85
CA GLU A 582 38.74 -5.62 5.20
C GLU A 582 37.71 -5.02 4.23
N GLU A 583 36.81 -5.85 3.70
CA GLU A 583 35.75 -5.47 2.76
C GLU A 583 34.49 -4.98 3.49
N LEU A 584 34.45 -5.06 4.82
CA LEU A 584 33.31 -4.64 5.64
C LEU A 584 33.39 -3.16 6.05
N LEU A 585 32.25 -2.46 6.06
CA LEU A 585 32.10 -1.05 6.46
C LEU A 585 32.55 -0.86 7.91
N ASN A 586 31.98 -1.65 8.81
CA ASN A 586 32.45 -1.77 10.19
C ASN A 586 33.57 -2.80 10.23
N LYS A 587 34.82 -2.33 10.40
CA LYS A 587 35.92 -3.23 10.72
C LYS A 587 35.67 -3.72 12.14
N LEU A 588 35.63 -5.03 12.34
CA LEU A 588 35.94 -5.59 13.65
C LEU A 588 37.40 -5.22 13.91
N ASP A 589 37.68 -4.47 14.98
CA ASP A 589 39.04 -4.05 15.29
C ASP A 589 39.95 -5.28 15.36
N SER A 590 40.93 -5.33 14.44
CA SER A 590 41.89 -6.43 14.30
C SER A 590 42.79 -6.63 15.53
N GLU A 591 42.65 -5.78 16.54
CA GLU A 591 43.41 -5.81 17.79
C GLU A 591 42.68 -6.57 18.92
N ASN A 592 41.37 -6.84 18.80
CA ASN A 592 40.59 -7.55 19.81
C ASN A 592 40.46 -9.05 19.46
N ASN A 593 41.50 -9.84 19.77
CA ASN A 593 41.51 -11.30 19.56
C ASN A 593 40.30 -12.03 20.18
N GLU A 594 39.78 -11.52 21.31
CA GLU A 594 38.61 -12.09 22.00
C GLU A 594 37.31 -11.97 21.19
N LEU A 595 37.10 -10.85 20.48
CA LEU A 595 35.93 -10.65 19.60
C LEU A 595 35.95 -11.63 18.42
N ILE A 596 37.13 -11.87 17.86
CA ILE A 596 37.33 -12.78 16.73
C ILE A 596 37.12 -14.23 17.17
N GLU A 597 37.61 -14.60 18.36
CA GLU A 597 37.44 -15.93 18.91
C GLU A 597 35.97 -16.25 19.20
N ILE A 598 35.24 -15.34 19.86
CA ILE A 598 33.81 -15.49 20.16
C ILE A 598 32.95 -15.49 18.90
N LYS A 599 33.26 -14.65 17.90
CA LYS A 599 32.63 -14.73 16.57
C LYS A 599 32.83 -16.11 15.94
N SER A 600 34.07 -16.63 15.95
CA SER A 600 34.40 -17.91 15.33
C SER A 600 33.77 -19.11 16.05
N ASN A 601 33.66 -19.06 17.38
CA ASN A 601 33.05 -20.10 18.19
C ASN A 601 31.52 -20.07 18.05
N SER A 602 30.91 -18.88 18.12
CA SER A 602 29.47 -18.70 17.91
C SER A 602 29.03 -19.15 16.52
N LEU A 603 29.82 -18.88 15.47
CA LEU A 603 29.55 -19.37 14.12
C LEU A 603 29.60 -20.90 14.02
N LYS A 604 30.60 -21.54 14.63
CA LYS A 604 30.70 -23.02 14.65
C LYS A 604 29.52 -23.64 15.39
N ILE A 605 29.12 -23.06 16.52
CA ILE A 605 27.97 -23.53 17.31
C ILE A 605 26.69 -23.35 16.49
N TRP A 606 26.48 -22.18 15.90
CA TRP A 606 25.34 -21.92 15.02
C TRP A 606 25.25 -22.92 13.85
N GLU A 607 26.37 -23.20 13.15
CA GLU A 607 26.40 -24.19 12.06
C GLU A 607 26.06 -25.60 12.56
N LYS A 608 26.57 -26.02 13.72
CA LYS A 608 26.24 -27.31 14.33
C LYS A 608 24.76 -27.42 14.65
N ILE A 609 24.19 -26.42 15.33
CA ILE A 609 22.76 -26.43 15.70
C ILE A 609 21.90 -26.42 14.44
N ASN A 610 22.20 -25.56 13.46
CA ASN A 610 21.45 -25.48 12.21
C ASN A 610 21.45 -26.82 11.45
N ASN A 611 22.60 -27.49 11.34
CA ASN A 611 22.68 -28.82 10.72
C ASN A 611 21.87 -29.88 11.50
N SER A 612 21.93 -29.86 12.83
CA SER A 612 21.16 -30.78 13.67
C SER A 612 19.64 -30.56 13.56
N VAL A 613 19.19 -29.31 13.43
CA VAL A 613 17.79 -28.93 13.20
C VAL A 613 17.33 -29.35 11.81
N GLN A 614 18.15 -29.17 10.76
CA GLN A 614 17.82 -29.60 9.40
C GLN A 614 17.73 -31.13 9.25
N ASN A 615 18.53 -31.88 10.01
CA ASN A 615 18.53 -33.34 10.02
C ASN A 615 17.49 -33.95 10.98
N ASN A 616 16.76 -33.14 11.75
CA ASN A 616 15.86 -33.58 12.84
C ASN A 616 16.54 -34.45 13.91
N GLU A 617 17.82 -34.20 14.21
CA GLU A 617 18.63 -34.98 15.15
C GLU A 617 18.74 -34.32 16.54
N CYS A 618 17.67 -33.64 17.00
CA CYS A 618 17.67 -32.86 18.26
C CYS A 618 16.65 -33.36 19.29
N LYS A 619 16.99 -33.25 20.58
CA LYS A 619 16.09 -33.53 21.72
C LYS A 619 14.89 -32.58 21.77
N SER A 620 15.10 -31.27 21.56
CA SER A 620 14.06 -30.22 21.53
C SER A 620 14.17 -29.34 20.27
N ILE A 621 13.38 -29.67 19.24
CA ILE A 621 13.45 -28.99 17.93
C ILE A 621 13.09 -27.49 18.06
N ASN A 622 12.13 -27.13 18.90
CA ASN A 622 11.68 -25.74 19.04
C ASN A 622 12.71 -24.85 19.76
N LEU A 623 13.32 -25.35 20.83
CA LEU A 623 14.39 -24.65 21.54
C LEU A 623 15.60 -24.43 20.64
N ASN A 624 16.04 -25.47 19.92
CA ASN A 624 17.17 -25.35 19.00
C ASN A 624 16.88 -24.40 17.83
N LYS A 625 15.64 -24.35 17.33
CA LYS A 625 15.22 -23.34 16.34
C LYS A 625 15.27 -21.92 16.90
N CYS A 626 14.87 -21.73 18.17
CA CYS A 626 15.00 -20.45 18.85
C CYS A 626 16.47 -20.05 19.00
N LEU A 627 17.34 -20.96 19.43
CA LEU A 627 18.78 -20.72 19.56
C LEU A 627 19.43 -20.35 18.23
N VAL A 628 19.09 -21.05 17.13
CA VAL A 628 19.57 -20.70 15.77
C VAL A 628 19.19 -19.26 15.40
N MET A 629 17.95 -18.85 15.69
CA MET A 629 17.51 -17.47 15.48
C MET A 629 18.28 -16.48 16.37
N LEU A 630 18.47 -16.78 17.65
CA LEU A 630 19.18 -15.89 18.58
C LEU A 630 20.66 -15.70 18.21
N PHE A 631 21.37 -16.80 17.91
CA PHE A 631 22.75 -16.73 17.46
C PHE A 631 22.88 -15.95 16.15
N SER A 632 21.99 -16.17 15.18
CA SER A 632 22.08 -15.45 13.89
C SER A 632 21.81 -13.96 14.02
N ILE A 633 20.91 -13.54 14.93
CA ILE A 633 20.62 -12.13 15.16
C ILE A 633 21.74 -11.47 15.95
N ALA A 634 22.23 -12.10 17.02
CA ALA A 634 23.34 -11.56 17.79
C ALA A 634 24.62 -11.45 16.95
N LEU A 635 24.87 -12.41 16.03
CA LEU A 635 25.94 -12.29 15.04
C LEU A 635 25.71 -11.12 14.06
N LEU A 636 24.48 -10.88 13.61
CA LEU A 636 24.15 -9.73 12.74
C LEU A 636 24.35 -8.39 13.46
N GLU A 637 23.96 -8.29 14.74
CA GLU A 637 24.19 -7.12 15.59
C GLU A 637 25.69 -6.87 15.81
N LEU A 638 26.49 -7.94 15.97
CA LEU A 638 27.95 -7.86 16.04
C LEU A 638 28.55 -7.26 14.77
N TYR A 639 28.11 -7.70 13.58
CA TYR A 639 28.52 -7.08 12.31
C TYR A 639 28.06 -5.62 12.17
N SER A 640 26.97 -5.25 12.84
CA SER A 640 26.45 -3.87 12.88
C SER A 640 27.22 -2.96 13.83
N GLY A 641 28.13 -3.52 14.64
CA GLY A 641 28.96 -2.78 15.60
C GLY A 641 28.31 -2.56 16.97
N GLU A 642 27.24 -3.28 17.30
CA GLU A 642 26.60 -3.20 18.62
C GLU A 642 27.46 -3.92 19.67
N SER A 643 28.00 -3.19 20.66
CA SER A 643 28.89 -3.73 21.70
C SER A 643 28.20 -4.74 22.63
N GLU A 644 26.90 -4.56 22.87
CA GLU A 644 26.09 -5.45 23.71
C GLU A 644 26.00 -6.88 23.14
N SER A 645 26.09 -7.03 21.81
CA SER A 645 26.00 -8.33 21.12
C SER A 645 27.06 -9.34 21.59
N PHE A 646 28.23 -8.86 22.03
CA PHE A 646 29.30 -9.72 22.53
C PHE A 646 28.89 -10.47 23.80
N SER A 647 28.28 -9.75 24.75
CA SER A 647 27.79 -10.35 26.00
C SER A 647 26.71 -11.40 25.71
N ILE A 648 25.76 -11.07 24.82
CA ILE A 648 24.68 -11.95 24.39
C ILE A 648 25.24 -13.23 23.73
N LEU A 649 26.25 -13.12 22.85
CA LEU A 649 26.86 -14.28 22.19
C LEU A 649 27.61 -15.18 23.18
N SER A 650 28.27 -14.60 24.19
CA SER A 650 28.90 -15.36 25.27
C SER A 650 27.85 -16.12 26.08
N ASP A 651 26.76 -15.46 26.48
CA ASP A 651 25.69 -16.07 27.25
C ASP A 651 25.00 -17.20 26.49
N LEU A 652 24.74 -17.01 25.19
CA LEU A 652 24.20 -18.04 24.31
C LEU A 652 25.15 -19.23 24.12
N THR A 653 26.46 -18.97 24.07
CA THR A 653 27.49 -20.02 23.97
C THR A 653 27.48 -20.89 25.22
N ASN A 654 27.47 -20.26 26.40
CA ASN A 654 27.39 -20.95 27.69
C ASN A 654 26.09 -21.76 27.81
N MET A 655 24.94 -21.18 27.40
CA MET A 655 23.67 -21.91 27.35
C MET A 655 23.74 -23.18 26.50
N TYR A 656 24.33 -23.08 25.30
CA TYR A 656 24.43 -24.24 24.43
C TYR A 656 25.31 -25.34 25.03
N GLU A 657 26.43 -24.95 25.67
CA GLU A 657 27.28 -25.89 26.39
C GLU A 657 26.54 -26.54 27.57
N ASP A 658 25.75 -25.78 28.33
CA ASP A 658 24.93 -26.31 29.42
C ASP A 658 23.86 -27.29 28.90
N ILE A 659 23.22 -27.01 27.77
CA ILE A 659 22.24 -27.91 27.12
C ILE A 659 22.90 -29.18 26.57
N GLU A 660 24.14 -29.10 26.06
CA GLU A 660 24.87 -30.27 25.54
C GLU A 660 25.40 -31.15 26.69
N ASN A 661 25.73 -30.54 27.84
CA ASN A 661 26.31 -31.20 29.01
C ASN A 661 25.29 -31.66 30.07
N SER A 662 24.00 -31.30 29.97
CA SER A 662 23.01 -31.54 31.02
C SER A 662 22.54 -33.01 31.12
N GLU A 663 22.83 -33.63 32.27
CA GLU A 663 22.17 -34.83 32.83
C GLU A 663 21.29 -34.47 34.06
N SER A 664 21.11 -33.19 34.39
CA SER A 664 20.51 -32.69 35.65
C SER A 664 19.44 -31.60 35.46
N ASP A 665 18.42 -31.56 36.31
CA ASP A 665 17.30 -30.60 36.25
C ASP A 665 17.71 -29.13 36.55
N GLU A 666 18.80 -28.88 37.29
CA GLU A 666 19.27 -27.52 37.64
C GLU A 666 19.79 -26.70 36.43
N SER A 667 20.35 -27.38 35.42
CA SER A 667 20.82 -26.71 34.19
C SER A 667 19.65 -26.22 33.32
N ASP A 668 18.52 -26.93 33.35
CA ASP A 668 17.35 -26.54 32.55
C ASP A 668 16.69 -25.26 33.11
N ASP A 669 16.67 -25.09 34.44
CA ASP A 669 16.17 -23.87 35.09
C ASP A 669 17.07 -22.66 34.83
N ASN A 670 18.39 -22.84 34.81
CA ASN A 670 19.33 -21.78 34.42
C ASN A 670 19.15 -21.35 32.95
N VAL A 671 18.90 -22.32 32.06
CA VAL A 671 18.61 -22.03 30.65
C VAL A 671 17.31 -21.21 30.52
N LEU A 672 16.24 -21.60 31.22
CA LEU A 672 14.99 -20.84 31.19
C LEU A 672 15.16 -19.41 31.72
N ASN A 673 15.93 -19.26 32.79
CA ASN A 673 16.22 -17.96 33.41
C ASN A 673 16.94 -17.00 32.46
N THR A 674 18.02 -17.44 31.81
CA THR A 674 18.77 -16.61 30.87
C THR A 674 17.93 -16.27 29.62
N LEU A 675 17.03 -17.15 29.16
CA LEU A 675 16.10 -16.84 28.06
C LEU A 675 15.09 -15.76 28.45
N VAL A 676 14.60 -15.77 29.69
CA VAL A 676 13.69 -14.75 30.21
C VAL A 676 14.40 -13.40 30.34
N ASP A 677 15.65 -13.38 30.80
CA ASP A 677 16.44 -12.15 30.91
C ASP A 677 16.72 -11.54 29.53
N LEU A 678 17.06 -12.38 28.56
CA LEU A 678 17.28 -11.99 27.17
C LEU A 678 15.98 -11.54 26.48
N LEU A 679 14.85 -12.17 26.79
CA LEU A 679 13.52 -11.72 26.37
C LEU A 679 13.21 -10.34 26.94
N LEU A 680 13.45 -10.10 28.24
CA LEU A 680 13.21 -8.81 28.88
C LEU A 680 14.09 -7.71 28.27
N SER A 681 15.37 -8.00 28.03
CA SER A 681 16.30 -7.10 27.32
C SER A 681 15.79 -6.71 25.93
N TYR A 682 15.24 -7.64 25.15
CA TYR A 682 14.68 -7.30 23.85
C TYR A 682 13.34 -6.56 23.90
N LEU A 683 12.52 -6.77 24.94
CA LEU A 683 11.22 -6.12 25.10
C LEU A 683 11.32 -4.66 25.53
N THR A 684 12.41 -4.22 26.14
CA THR A 684 12.60 -2.80 26.47
C THR A 684 12.97 -1.95 25.27
N GLN A 685 13.52 -2.56 24.22
CA GLN A 685 13.98 -1.82 23.06
C GLN A 685 12.81 -1.38 22.16
N LYS A 686 12.92 -0.18 21.55
CA LYS A 686 11.90 0.38 20.64
C LYS A 686 11.78 -0.41 19.32
N SER A 687 12.73 -1.29 19.00
CA SER A 687 12.77 -2.04 17.74
C SER A 687 11.63 -3.07 17.61
N SER A 688 10.94 -3.05 16.46
CA SER A 688 9.91 -4.03 16.12
C SER A 688 10.46 -5.45 15.96
N LEU A 689 11.68 -5.56 15.43
CA LEU A 689 12.40 -6.83 15.32
C LEU A 689 12.65 -7.43 16.70
N LYS A 690 13.18 -6.64 17.64
CA LYS A 690 13.49 -7.09 19.01
C LYS A 690 12.23 -7.48 19.78
N LYS A 691 11.13 -6.72 19.64
CA LYS A 691 9.80 -7.14 20.13
C LYS A 691 9.39 -8.50 19.56
N ARG A 692 9.60 -8.74 18.26
CA ARG A 692 9.23 -10.00 17.62
C ARG A 692 10.09 -11.18 18.12
N ILE A 693 11.37 -10.95 18.33
CA ILE A 693 12.29 -11.93 18.93
C ILE A 693 11.79 -12.31 20.34
N GLY A 694 11.48 -11.32 21.18
CA GLY A 694 10.92 -11.54 22.51
C GLY A 694 9.67 -12.41 22.50
N ASN A 695 8.72 -12.13 21.61
CA ASN A 695 7.52 -12.95 21.45
C ASN A 695 7.81 -14.37 20.96
N ASN A 696 8.77 -14.55 20.04
CA ASN A 696 9.16 -15.88 19.57
C ASN A 696 9.85 -16.69 20.67
N ILE A 697 10.70 -16.06 21.51
CA ILE A 697 11.28 -16.70 22.69
C ILE A 697 10.15 -17.16 23.62
N TRP A 698 9.19 -16.27 23.92
CA TRP A 698 8.05 -16.59 24.76
C TRP A 698 7.23 -17.77 24.22
N GLU A 699 6.87 -17.76 22.93
CA GLU A 699 6.14 -18.87 22.29
C GLU A 699 6.89 -20.22 22.41
N CYS A 700 8.22 -20.20 22.49
CA CYS A 700 9.02 -21.41 22.69
C CYS A 700 9.04 -21.91 24.15
N ILE A 701 9.16 -21.00 25.12
CA ILE A 701 9.34 -21.37 26.54
C ILE A 701 8.05 -21.43 27.35
N VAL A 702 6.92 -20.90 26.85
CA VAL A 702 5.68 -20.69 27.62
C VAL A 702 5.15 -21.94 28.36
N HIS A 703 5.44 -23.14 27.86
CA HIS A 703 5.01 -24.41 28.46
C HIS A 703 5.90 -24.89 29.61
N GLU A 704 7.12 -24.36 29.73
CA GLU A 704 8.16 -24.80 30.68
C GLU A 704 8.39 -23.77 31.81
N ILE A 705 7.65 -22.66 31.80
CA ILE A 705 7.76 -21.57 32.78
C ILE A 705 7.22 -21.99 34.15
N LYS A 706 8.02 -21.82 35.20
CA LYS A 706 7.66 -21.99 36.61
C LYS A 706 7.43 -20.62 37.28
N GLN A 707 7.03 -20.65 38.56
CA GLN A 707 6.76 -19.45 39.36
C GLN A 707 7.99 -18.51 39.45
N GLU A 708 9.21 -19.05 39.53
CA GLU A 708 10.44 -18.24 39.61
C GLU A 708 10.65 -17.33 38.38
N GLN A 709 10.36 -17.83 37.18
CA GLN A 709 10.45 -17.05 35.95
C GLN A 709 9.30 -16.03 35.83
N LEU A 710 8.12 -16.34 36.36
CA LEU A 710 7.01 -15.38 36.44
C LEU A 710 7.33 -14.24 37.41
N ASP A 711 7.99 -14.53 38.53
CA ASP A 711 8.37 -13.52 39.52
C ASP A 711 9.30 -12.46 38.91
N ARG A 712 10.21 -12.86 38.02
CA ARG A 712 11.05 -11.90 37.26
C ARG A 712 10.22 -10.95 36.38
N LEU A 713 9.17 -11.44 35.73
CA LEU A 713 8.25 -10.59 34.96
C LEU A 713 7.43 -9.69 35.89
N PHE A 714 7.07 -10.18 37.09
CA PHE A 714 6.34 -9.39 38.08
C PHE A 714 7.19 -8.25 38.63
N ASP A 715 8.48 -8.47 38.86
CA ASP A 715 9.41 -7.42 39.29
C ASP A 715 9.41 -6.23 38.32
N VAL A 716 9.38 -6.51 37.01
CA VAL A 716 9.28 -5.46 35.98
C VAL A 716 7.91 -4.76 35.97
N LEU A 717 6.83 -5.45 36.33
CA LEU A 717 5.52 -4.80 36.45
C LEU A 717 5.42 -3.92 37.71
N LEU A 718 6.01 -4.37 38.82
CA LEU A 718 5.91 -3.73 40.14
C LEU A 718 6.88 -2.55 40.33
N THR A 719 7.91 -2.45 39.50
CA THR A 719 8.78 -1.26 39.46
C THR A 719 8.03 -0.02 38.99
N LYS A 720 8.39 1.14 39.56
CA LYS A 720 7.72 2.41 39.27
C LYS A 720 8.03 2.87 37.83
N GLU A 721 7.03 3.50 37.20
CA GLU A 721 7.16 4.16 35.90
C GLU A 721 7.93 5.48 36.05
N ASN A 722 9.22 5.40 36.39
CA ASN A 722 10.11 6.55 36.51
C ASN A 722 11.52 6.20 36.04
N LYS A 723 12.34 7.24 35.81
CA LYS A 723 13.72 7.10 35.33
C LYS A 723 14.55 6.15 36.23
N LYS A 724 14.41 6.28 37.55
CA LYS A 724 15.06 5.40 38.55
C LYS A 724 14.66 3.93 38.42
N GLY A 725 13.37 3.63 38.20
CA GLY A 725 12.90 2.26 38.01
C GLY A 725 13.41 1.63 36.72
N MET A 726 13.67 2.44 35.70
CA MET A 726 14.31 1.99 34.46
C MET A 726 15.82 1.75 34.65
N GLU A 727 16.52 2.62 35.36
CA GLU A 727 17.93 2.47 35.72
C GLU A 727 18.18 1.21 36.57
N GLU A 728 17.30 0.96 37.56
CA GLU A 728 17.39 -0.18 38.48
C GLU A 728 17.23 -1.55 37.80
N LEU A 729 16.46 -1.62 36.71
CA LEU A 729 16.21 -2.86 35.98
C LEU A 729 17.14 -3.11 34.80
N PHE A 730 17.65 -2.05 34.16
CA PHE A 730 18.35 -2.17 32.87
C PHE A 730 19.78 -1.63 32.88
N ASN A 731 20.31 -1.20 34.04
CA ASN A 731 21.70 -0.73 34.20
C ASN A 731 22.13 0.33 33.16
N GLN A 732 21.22 1.19 32.71
CA GLN A 732 21.56 2.33 31.85
C GLN A 732 22.00 3.49 32.76
N GLU A 733 23.30 3.75 32.87
CA GLU A 733 23.82 4.92 33.61
C GLU A 733 23.35 6.22 32.92
N VAL A 734 22.44 6.95 33.53
CA VAL A 734 22.11 8.33 33.14
C VAL A 734 22.27 9.22 34.36
N ASP A 735 23.21 10.16 34.30
CA ASP A 735 23.55 11.02 35.45
C ASP A 735 22.31 11.65 36.12
N GLY A 736 22.25 11.45 37.44
CA GLY A 736 21.05 11.53 38.24
C GLY A 736 20.68 12.92 38.76
N TYR A 737 19.37 13.15 38.84
CA TYR A 737 18.73 14.05 39.80
C TYR A 737 17.40 13.42 40.25
N ASP A 738 17.11 13.59 41.55
CA ASP A 738 15.90 13.12 42.21
C ASP A 738 14.75 14.12 41.97
N GLU A 739 13.71 13.73 41.22
CA GLU A 739 12.40 14.39 41.29
C GLU A 739 11.73 13.98 42.61
N GLU A 740 12.12 14.61 43.72
CA GLU A 740 11.27 14.75 44.90
C GLU A 740 10.79 16.21 44.97
N GLY A 741 9.55 16.45 44.55
CA GLY A 741 8.83 17.70 44.85
C GLY A 741 8.04 18.27 43.67
N ASP A 742 6.79 17.82 43.51
CA ASP A 742 5.62 18.69 43.29
C ASP A 742 4.35 17.81 43.27
N GLU A 743 3.98 17.33 44.46
CA GLU A 743 2.64 16.78 44.73
C GLU A 743 1.70 17.94 45.12
N GLU A 744 1.31 18.83 44.22
CA GLU A 744 0.22 19.78 44.47
C GLU A 744 -0.18 20.55 43.18
N ASP A 745 -0.88 19.93 42.21
CA ASP A 745 -1.87 20.67 41.37
C ASP A 745 -2.78 19.89 40.38
N ASP A 746 -2.90 18.57 40.41
CA ASP A 746 -3.79 17.83 39.47
C ASP A 746 -5.16 17.40 40.04
N GLU A 747 -5.72 18.12 41.00
CA GLU A 747 -6.98 17.74 41.66
C GLU A 747 -8.28 18.20 40.95
N LYS A 748 -8.24 18.75 39.72
CA LYS A 748 -9.47 19.17 39.02
C LYS A 748 -9.48 18.88 37.53
N LYS A 749 -9.90 17.66 37.19
CA LYS A 749 -10.92 17.34 36.16
C LYS A 749 -10.87 15.84 35.93
N LEU A 750 -11.81 15.08 36.48
CA LEU A 750 -12.24 13.77 35.97
C LEU A 750 -13.46 13.32 36.79
N SER A 751 -14.61 13.88 36.42
CA SER A 751 -15.91 13.30 36.75
C SER A 751 -16.88 13.67 35.64
N GLU A 752 -17.17 12.74 34.74
CA GLU A 752 -18.50 12.56 34.17
C GLU A 752 -18.64 11.14 33.62
N ASP A 753 -19.86 10.63 33.76
CA ASP A 753 -20.30 9.23 33.83
C ASP A 753 -19.90 8.30 32.68
N SER A 754 -19.76 7.03 33.04
CA SER A 754 -19.85 5.88 32.13
C SER A 754 -21.29 5.34 32.11
N GLU A 755 -21.98 5.47 30.99
CA GLU A 755 -23.11 4.60 30.64
C GLU A 755 -22.69 3.75 29.42
N GLU A 756 -22.81 2.44 29.55
CA GLU A 756 -22.59 1.46 28.48
C GLU A 756 -23.77 1.46 27.51
N GLU A 757 -23.52 1.63 26.20
CA GLU A 757 -24.26 0.93 25.13
C GLU A 757 -23.28 0.58 24.00
N ASP A 758 -23.30 -0.68 23.57
CA ASP A 758 -22.59 -1.22 22.41
C ASP A 758 -23.09 -0.59 21.10
N ASP A 759 -22.17 -0.16 20.21
CA ASP A 759 -22.24 -0.43 18.78
C ASP A 759 -20.89 -0.11 18.09
N ASP A 760 -20.46 -1.03 17.23
CA ASP A 760 -19.24 -1.01 16.43
C ASP A 760 -19.21 0.17 15.43
N GLU A 761 -18.07 0.86 15.29
CA GLU A 761 -17.44 1.25 14.00
C GLU A 761 -16.11 2.00 14.24
N ASP A 762 -15.01 1.39 13.80
CA ASP A 762 -13.64 1.92 13.80
C ASP A 762 -13.46 3.09 12.82
N GLU A 763 -13.11 4.30 13.29
CA GLU A 763 -12.40 5.32 12.49
C GLU A 763 -11.39 6.07 13.40
N GLU A 764 -10.10 5.70 13.30
CA GLU A 764 -8.98 6.44 13.89
C GLU A 764 -8.61 7.63 12.98
N GLU A 765 -8.93 8.86 13.41
CA GLU A 765 -8.30 10.10 12.93
C GLU A 765 -7.47 10.71 14.08
N GLU A 766 -6.14 10.69 13.94
CA GLU A 766 -5.20 11.41 14.81
C GLU A 766 -5.15 12.89 14.36
N GLU A 767 -5.73 13.79 15.15
CA GLU A 767 -5.46 15.23 15.05
C GLU A 767 -4.32 15.60 16.01
N GLU A 768 -3.24 16.12 15.45
CA GLU A 768 -2.13 16.76 16.17
C GLU A 768 -2.58 18.15 16.64
N GLU A 769 -2.63 18.38 17.95
CA GLU A 769 -2.82 19.72 18.52
C GLU A 769 -1.47 20.46 18.59
N ASP A 770 -1.28 21.40 17.67
CA ASP A 770 -0.26 22.45 17.74
C ASP A 770 -0.55 23.38 18.93
N ASN A 771 0.38 23.48 19.89
CA ASN A 771 0.33 24.50 20.95
C ASN A 771 1.54 25.43 20.84
N ASP A 772 1.30 26.61 20.25
CA ASP A 772 2.23 27.72 20.11
C ASP A 772 2.43 28.48 21.44
N GLY A 773 3.71 28.67 21.82
CA GLY A 773 4.26 29.94 22.32
C GLY A 773 4.30 30.20 23.83
N GLU A 774 5.51 30.29 24.38
CA GLU A 774 6.02 31.46 25.15
C GLU A 774 7.53 31.27 25.41
N GLU A 775 8.38 32.03 24.69
CA GLU A 775 9.82 32.18 24.96
C GLU A 775 10.04 33.28 26.01
N SER A 776 10.84 33.01 27.04
CA SER A 776 11.26 34.01 28.03
C SER A 776 12.78 34.03 28.23
N ASP A 777 13.41 35.07 27.67
CA ASP A 777 14.56 35.87 28.13
C ASP A 777 15.43 35.38 29.31
N GLU A 778 16.28 34.34 29.12
CA GLU A 778 17.39 34.04 30.06
C GLU A 778 18.78 33.88 29.40
N GLU A 779 18.95 34.12 28.09
CA GLU A 779 20.23 33.85 27.40
C GLU A 779 21.33 34.93 27.59
N SER A 780 21.04 36.08 28.22
CA SER A 780 22.01 37.19 28.25
C SER A 780 23.07 37.14 29.37
N ASP A 781 22.86 36.36 30.44
CA ASP A 781 23.75 36.36 31.61
C ASP A 781 24.90 35.34 31.53
N GLU A 782 24.82 34.31 30.67
CA GLU A 782 25.81 33.21 30.63
C GLU A 782 27.02 33.48 29.72
N ASN A 783 26.86 34.24 28.64
CA ASN A 783 27.97 34.59 27.75
C ASN A 783 29.07 35.40 28.47
N SER A 784 28.68 36.18 29.48
CA SER A 784 29.61 36.99 30.29
C SER A 784 30.58 36.13 31.13
N LYS A 785 30.13 34.97 31.63
CA LYS A 785 30.94 34.09 32.50
C LYS A 785 31.91 33.22 31.69
N ILE A 786 31.52 32.81 30.49
CA ILE A 786 32.40 32.05 29.58
C ILE A 786 33.56 32.94 29.11
N GLU A 787 33.27 34.20 28.74
CA GLU A 787 34.31 35.17 28.36
C GLU A 787 35.30 35.48 29.51
N GLU A 788 34.83 35.54 30.76
CA GLU A 788 35.71 35.75 31.93
C GLU A 788 36.68 34.56 32.16
N VAL A 789 36.21 33.33 31.96
CA VAL A 789 37.04 32.11 32.09
C VAL A 789 38.07 32.05 30.95
N GLU A 790 37.71 32.43 29.72
CA GLU A 790 38.65 32.46 28.59
C GLU A 790 39.73 33.54 28.76
N LYS A 791 39.36 34.72 29.26
CA LYS A 791 40.30 35.81 29.54
C LYS A 791 41.25 35.50 30.70
N SER A 792 40.77 34.75 31.69
CA SER A 792 41.58 34.23 32.79
C SER A 792 42.58 33.17 32.33
N ALA A 793 42.15 32.21 31.51
CA ALA A 793 43.00 31.12 31.05
C ALA A 793 44.11 31.62 30.09
N THR A 794 43.77 32.55 29.19
CA THR A 794 44.73 33.16 28.25
C THR A 794 45.80 33.99 28.96
N SER A 795 45.44 34.74 30.01
CA SER A 795 46.40 35.46 30.85
C SER A 795 47.34 34.54 31.63
N ALA A 796 46.83 33.43 32.17
CA ALA A 796 47.64 32.43 32.86
C ALA A 796 48.63 31.72 31.90
N LEU A 797 48.19 31.46 30.66
CA LEU A 797 48.99 30.80 29.63
C LEU A 797 50.12 31.70 29.12
N ALA A 798 49.86 33.00 28.93
CA ALA A 798 50.88 33.99 28.57
C ALA A 798 51.96 34.13 29.66
N LYS A 799 51.55 34.07 30.93
CA LYS A 799 52.46 34.14 32.09
C LYS A 799 53.32 32.88 32.26
N ALA A 800 52.79 31.71 31.88
CA ALA A 800 53.53 30.45 31.91
C ALA A 800 54.58 30.34 30.78
N LEU A 801 54.30 30.92 29.62
CA LEU A 801 55.20 30.90 28.45
C LEU A 801 56.24 32.03 28.43
N ASN A 802 56.19 32.96 29.40
CA ASN A 802 57.13 34.07 29.57
C ASN A 802 57.33 34.90 28.28
N VAL A 803 56.26 35.05 27.49
CA VAL A 803 56.22 35.93 26.32
C VAL A 803 56.01 37.35 26.84
N ALA A 804 56.95 38.25 26.50
CA ALA A 804 56.86 39.66 26.89
C ALA A 804 55.58 40.30 26.31
N GLU A 805 54.70 40.76 27.19
CA GLU A 805 53.60 41.66 26.87
C GLU A 805 54.16 42.94 26.23
N SER A 806 53.90 43.13 24.94
CA SER A 806 53.96 44.46 24.33
C SER A 806 52.78 44.66 23.39
N SER A 807 52.03 45.72 23.69
CA SER A 807 50.94 46.36 22.96
C SER A 807 49.63 45.58 22.77
N ALA A 808 48.63 45.87 23.62
CA ALA A 808 47.54 46.78 23.25
C ALA A 808 46.55 46.93 24.43
N ASP A 809 46.75 47.98 25.21
CA ASP A 809 45.67 48.64 25.95
C ASP A 809 45.37 49.96 25.21
N ASP A 810 44.18 50.51 25.42
CA ASP A 810 43.59 51.73 24.81
C ASP A 810 42.85 51.57 23.47
N THR A 811 41.54 51.33 23.54
CA THR A 811 40.55 52.43 23.56
C THR A 811 39.12 51.90 23.57
N ASN A 812 38.42 52.17 24.67
CA ASN A 812 36.97 52.02 24.77
C ASN A 812 36.33 53.42 24.78
N LYS A 813 35.65 53.83 23.70
CA LYS A 813 34.68 54.94 23.69
C LYS A 813 33.59 54.71 22.63
N ASN A 814 32.40 54.44 23.14
CA ASN A 814 31.09 54.60 22.49
C ASN A 814 31.02 55.81 21.54
N VAL A 815 30.39 55.65 20.38
CA VAL A 815 29.23 56.45 19.87
C VAL A 815 28.71 55.75 18.59
N ASP A 816 27.50 55.22 18.68
CA ASP A 816 26.33 55.49 17.84
C ASP A 816 26.47 55.67 16.30
N ALA A 817 25.51 55.01 15.63
CA ALA A 817 24.85 55.38 14.37
C ALA A 817 25.48 55.02 13.00
N SER A 818 24.60 54.31 12.27
CA SER A 818 24.21 54.47 10.86
C SER A 818 24.98 53.77 9.74
N SER A 819 24.19 52.97 9.02
CA SER A 819 23.96 52.96 7.56
C SER A 819 24.99 52.30 6.65
N ASP A 820 24.45 51.27 5.99
CA ASP A 820 24.38 51.12 4.54
C ASP A 820 25.61 50.60 3.77
N ASP A 821 25.31 49.53 3.06
CA ASP A 821 25.54 49.31 1.64
C ASP A 821 26.96 48.94 1.17
N ASP A 822 26.98 47.67 0.71
CA ASP A 822 27.24 47.30 -0.68
C ASP A 822 28.67 47.15 -1.19
N GLU A 823 28.79 46.01 -1.91
CA GLU A 823 29.55 45.80 -3.15
C GLU A 823 31.08 45.90 -3.05
N ASP A 824 31.88 45.14 -3.76
CA ASP A 824 31.73 44.01 -4.66
C ASP A 824 33.18 43.58 -4.95
N ASP A 825 33.29 42.35 -5.44
CA ASP A 825 34.15 41.97 -6.56
C ASP A 825 35.69 41.88 -6.47
N ASP A 826 36.08 40.75 -7.05
CA ASP A 826 37.10 40.59 -8.08
C ASP A 826 38.50 40.09 -7.68
N ASP A 827 38.64 38.80 -8.03
CA ASP A 827 39.53 38.33 -9.09
C ASP A 827 41.01 38.10 -8.76
N ASP A 828 41.32 36.81 -8.74
CA ASP A 828 41.95 36.11 -9.87
C ASP A 828 43.30 35.44 -9.62
N HIS A 829 43.33 34.24 -10.19
CA HIS A 829 44.44 33.54 -10.82
C HIS A 829 45.48 32.80 -9.97
N ASP A 830 45.23 31.49 -9.89
CA ASP A 830 45.90 30.42 -10.67
C ASP A 830 47.40 30.11 -10.49
N ASP A 831 47.59 28.80 -10.60
CA ASP A 831 48.72 28.06 -11.18
C ASP A 831 49.90 27.65 -10.28
N ASP A 832 49.80 26.38 -9.90
CA ASP A 832 50.64 25.27 -10.37
C ASP A 832 52.05 25.00 -9.79
N HIS A 833 52.17 23.71 -9.47
CA HIS A 833 53.31 22.80 -9.64
C HIS A 833 54.52 22.82 -8.68
N ASP A 834 54.56 21.71 -7.91
CA ASP A 834 55.61 20.68 -7.83
C ASP A 834 57.03 20.96 -7.29
N ASP A 835 57.44 19.92 -6.53
CA ASP A 835 58.77 19.34 -6.33
C ASP A 835 59.78 20.00 -5.37
N ASP A 836 59.79 19.41 -4.16
CA ASP A 836 60.85 18.55 -3.57
C ASP A 836 62.31 19.01 -3.42
N GLU A 837 62.86 18.53 -2.29
CA GLU A 837 64.24 18.37 -1.85
C GLU A 837 65.12 19.57 -1.42
N GLY A 838 65.48 19.57 -0.12
CA GLY A 838 66.85 19.22 0.26
C GLY A 838 67.83 20.31 0.76
N MET A 839 68.00 20.32 2.09
CA MET A 839 69.25 20.54 2.88
C MET A 839 69.82 21.94 3.24
N GLU A 840 69.87 22.12 4.57
CA GLU A 840 70.98 22.59 5.44
C GLU A 840 71.41 24.08 5.50
N SER A 841 71.17 24.73 6.66
CA SER A 841 72.21 24.92 7.70
C SER A 841 71.76 25.82 8.88
N ASP A 842 71.66 25.18 10.04
CA ASP A 842 72.18 25.56 11.37
C ASP A 842 72.25 27.05 11.81
N SER A 843 71.43 27.42 12.81
CA SER A 843 71.85 28.41 13.82
C SER A 843 71.28 28.10 15.22
N SER A 844 72.01 27.25 15.95
CA SER A 844 72.21 27.22 17.41
C SER A 844 71.01 27.54 18.32
N VAL A 845 70.30 26.48 18.69
CA VAL A 845 69.39 26.37 19.84
C VAL A 845 70.24 26.33 21.12
N GLU A 846 70.01 27.23 22.08
CA GLU A 846 70.30 26.93 23.48
C GLU A 846 69.27 25.89 23.92
N SER A 847 69.68 24.63 23.96
CA SER A 847 68.83 23.51 24.37
C SER A 847 68.35 23.73 25.81
N MET A 848 67.07 24.05 25.99
CA MET A 848 66.42 23.91 27.30
C MET A 848 66.58 22.46 27.75
N SER A 849 66.98 22.22 29.00
CA SER A 849 67.14 20.85 29.48
C SER A 849 65.80 20.12 29.53
N ASP A 850 65.77 18.82 29.22
CA ASP A 850 64.56 17.99 29.22
C ASP A 850 63.73 18.12 30.51
N GLU A 851 64.38 18.41 31.63
CA GLU A 851 63.74 18.59 32.94
C GLU A 851 62.98 19.93 33.05
N GLN A 852 63.40 20.97 32.33
CA GLN A 852 62.65 22.23 32.21
C GLN A 852 61.50 22.12 31.21
N MET A 853 61.64 21.31 30.15
CA MET A 853 60.57 21.06 29.19
C MET A 853 59.43 20.23 29.83
N MET A 854 59.75 19.22 30.65
CA MET A 854 58.75 18.47 31.43
C MET A 854 58.07 19.33 32.52
N ALA A 855 58.76 20.31 33.10
CA ALA A 855 58.17 21.19 34.11
C ALA A 855 57.15 22.18 33.52
N ILE A 856 57.38 22.67 32.29
CA ILE A 856 56.47 23.56 31.56
C ILE A 856 55.27 22.78 31.02
N ASP A 857 55.46 21.55 30.55
CA ASP A 857 54.39 20.71 30.02
C ASP A 857 53.39 20.28 31.11
N ASN A 858 53.89 19.98 32.32
CA ASN A 858 53.02 19.72 33.48
C ASN A 858 52.19 20.95 33.89
N GLN A 859 52.73 22.16 33.73
CA GLN A 859 52.01 23.40 34.03
C GLN A 859 50.98 23.75 32.95
N LEU A 860 51.32 23.55 31.67
CA LEU A 860 50.39 23.72 30.55
C LEU A 860 49.25 22.69 30.63
N SER A 861 49.58 21.42 30.89
CA SER A 861 48.60 20.35 31.09
C SER A 861 47.68 20.65 32.28
N ALA A 862 48.20 21.16 33.40
CA ALA A 862 47.37 21.58 34.53
C ALA A 862 46.45 22.77 34.18
N ILE A 863 46.92 23.76 33.41
CA ILE A 863 46.11 24.90 32.96
C ILE A 863 45.04 24.46 31.94
N PHE A 864 45.36 23.55 31.03
CA PHE A 864 44.41 22.99 30.07
C PHE A 864 43.41 22.04 30.73
N GLN A 865 43.83 21.22 31.69
CA GLN A 865 42.92 20.41 32.51
C GLN A 865 42.01 21.29 33.36
N GLN A 866 42.53 22.37 33.94
CA GLN A 866 41.70 23.31 34.72
C GLN A 866 40.72 24.09 33.83
N ARG A 867 41.14 24.49 32.61
CA ARG A 867 40.26 25.07 31.58
C ARG A 867 39.17 24.08 31.17
N GLN A 868 39.56 22.85 30.81
CA GLN A 868 38.66 21.79 30.37
C GLN A 868 37.69 21.40 31.48
N ASN A 869 38.15 21.31 32.73
CA ASN A 869 37.29 20.98 33.88
C ASN A 869 36.31 22.11 34.19
N SER A 870 36.73 23.38 34.12
CA SER A 870 35.84 24.53 34.35
C SER A 870 34.79 24.68 33.23
N LEU A 871 35.19 24.43 31.97
CA LEU A 871 34.28 24.37 30.83
C LEU A 871 33.38 23.13 30.86
N ASN A 872 33.88 21.99 31.36
CA ASN A 872 33.09 20.78 31.51
C ASN A 872 32.12 20.87 32.68
N GLU A 873 32.43 21.60 33.76
CA GLU A 873 31.49 21.91 34.85
C GLU A 873 30.37 22.87 34.38
N LEU A 874 30.70 23.82 33.50
CA LEU A 874 29.71 24.68 32.84
C LEU A 874 28.91 23.94 31.75
N LYS A 875 29.50 22.96 31.06
CA LYS A 875 28.81 22.11 30.06
C LYS A 875 28.00 20.97 30.69
N SER A 876 28.40 20.43 31.84
CA SER A 876 27.65 19.39 32.56
C SER A 876 26.43 19.95 33.28
N SER A 877 26.44 21.24 33.61
CA SER A 877 25.25 21.96 34.09
C SER A 877 24.26 22.31 32.95
N SER A 878 24.72 22.31 31.69
CA SER A 878 23.96 22.57 30.46
C SER A 878 23.30 21.30 29.85
N LYS A 879 22.31 20.73 30.53
CA LYS A 879 21.22 19.99 29.84
C LYS A 879 19.97 20.85 30.00
N ASN A 880 19.40 21.33 28.89
CA ASN A 880 18.23 22.21 28.92
C ASN A 880 17.07 21.53 29.68
N GLY A 881 16.29 22.30 30.46
CA GLY A 881 15.15 21.75 31.21
C GLY A 881 14.15 20.99 30.32
N ASN A 882 13.98 21.41 29.07
CA ASN A 882 13.15 20.73 28.08
C ASN A 882 13.73 19.37 27.64
N GLU A 883 15.04 19.25 27.48
CA GLU A 883 15.68 17.99 27.08
C GLU A 883 15.65 16.97 28.23
N ARG A 884 15.84 17.43 29.48
CA ARG A 884 15.69 16.57 30.67
C ARG A 884 14.24 16.09 30.87
N LYS A 885 13.26 16.98 30.63
CA LYS A 885 11.84 16.63 30.68
C LYS A 885 11.46 15.63 29.58
N LEU A 886 12.05 15.78 28.39
CA LEU A 886 11.86 14.87 27.27
C LEU A 886 12.48 13.49 27.54
N GLU A 887 13.71 13.43 28.05
CA GLU A 887 14.35 12.18 28.50
C GLU A 887 13.51 11.47 29.58
N ALA A 888 13.02 12.22 30.58
CA ALA A 888 12.18 11.66 31.64
C ALA A 888 10.84 11.13 31.08
N LYS A 889 10.23 11.85 30.13
CA LYS A 889 9.02 11.39 29.44
C LYS A 889 9.30 10.13 28.61
N GLU A 890 10.39 10.10 27.85
CA GLU A 890 10.79 8.94 27.07
C GLU A 890 11.05 7.70 27.93
N ALA A 891 11.69 7.87 29.09
CA ALA A 891 11.90 6.77 30.04
C ALA A 891 10.56 6.24 30.60
N ARG A 892 9.62 7.13 30.92
CA ARG A 892 8.26 6.73 31.36
C ARG A 892 7.51 6.00 30.24
N ASP A 893 7.58 6.49 29.01
CA ASP A 893 6.91 5.90 27.85
C ASP A 893 7.50 4.51 27.53
N LEU A 894 8.82 4.35 27.61
CA LEU A 894 9.51 3.07 27.45
C LEU A 894 9.12 2.07 28.53
N MET A 895 9.06 2.51 29.79
CA MET A 895 8.66 1.65 30.90
C MET A 895 7.19 1.20 30.75
N SER A 896 6.30 2.13 30.40
CA SER A 896 4.89 1.83 30.15
C SER A 896 4.72 0.87 28.97
N LEU A 897 5.50 1.06 27.90
CA LEU A 897 5.54 0.15 26.75
C LEU A 897 6.03 -1.25 27.13
N CYS A 898 7.06 -1.34 27.98
CA CYS A 898 7.57 -2.62 28.50
C CYS A 898 6.48 -3.36 29.29
N LYS A 899 5.81 -2.66 30.23
CA LYS A 899 4.69 -3.23 31.00
C LYS A 899 3.56 -3.71 30.10
N LEU A 900 3.16 -2.91 29.12
CA LEU A 900 2.12 -3.32 28.15
C LEU A 900 2.50 -4.58 27.37
N ARG A 901 3.79 -4.75 27.02
CA ARG A 901 4.30 -5.94 26.34
C ARG A 901 4.33 -7.16 27.27
N ILE A 902 4.76 -7.00 28.52
CA ILE A 902 4.74 -8.09 29.51
C ILE A 902 3.30 -8.54 29.77
N LEU A 903 2.35 -7.61 29.85
CA LEU A 903 0.92 -7.95 29.97
C LEU A 903 0.41 -8.76 28.77
N ASP A 904 0.89 -8.49 27.54
CA ASP A 904 0.57 -9.34 26.36
C ASP A 904 1.13 -10.76 26.53
N LEU A 905 2.36 -10.90 27.04
CA LEU A 905 2.97 -12.21 27.28
C LEU A 905 2.22 -13.00 28.35
N LEU A 906 1.85 -12.35 29.46
CA LEU A 906 1.04 -12.96 30.51
C LEU A 906 -0.35 -13.34 29.99
N GLU A 907 -0.95 -12.55 29.09
CA GLU A 907 -2.19 -12.92 28.43
C GLU A 907 -2.05 -14.20 27.60
N ILE A 908 -0.94 -14.37 26.87
CA ILE A 908 -0.63 -15.60 26.14
C ILE A 908 -0.53 -16.78 27.10
N TYR A 909 0.19 -16.63 28.22
CA TYR A 909 0.34 -17.68 29.23
C TYR A 909 -1.00 -18.09 29.86
N VAL A 910 -1.85 -17.12 30.22
CA VAL A 910 -3.19 -17.38 30.79
C VAL A 910 -4.08 -18.14 29.81
N ASN A 911 -3.97 -17.90 28.50
CA ASN A 911 -4.76 -18.64 27.51
C ASN A 911 -4.38 -20.12 27.42
N ILE A 912 -3.11 -20.44 27.69
CA ILE A 912 -2.58 -21.80 27.59
C ILE A 912 -2.82 -22.54 28.92
N ASN A 913 -2.53 -21.89 30.05
CA ASN A 913 -2.49 -22.49 31.39
C ASN A 913 -3.64 -22.01 32.30
N SER A 914 -4.81 -21.71 31.74
CA SER A 914 -5.95 -21.08 32.44
C SER A 914 -6.40 -21.76 33.74
N THR A 915 -6.07 -23.04 33.95
CA THR A 915 -6.45 -23.82 35.13
C THR A 915 -5.35 -23.98 36.18
N ASN A 916 -4.13 -23.49 35.93
CA ASN A 916 -2.99 -23.63 36.84
C ASN A 916 -3.10 -22.68 38.03
N PHE A 917 -2.57 -23.11 39.18
CA PHE A 917 -2.53 -22.31 40.41
C PHE A 917 -1.70 -21.02 40.24
N GLU A 918 -0.64 -21.05 39.41
CA GLU A 918 0.22 -19.89 39.12
C GLU A 918 -0.54 -18.69 38.54
N VAL A 919 -1.71 -18.91 37.93
CA VAL A 919 -2.54 -17.83 37.38
C VAL A 919 -3.07 -16.89 38.48
N ILE A 920 -3.14 -17.35 39.74
CA ILE A 920 -3.53 -16.51 40.88
C ILE A 920 -2.46 -15.47 41.18
N SER A 921 -1.17 -15.84 41.12
CA SER A 921 -0.08 -14.89 41.37
C SER A 921 -0.10 -13.78 40.32
N ILE A 922 -0.38 -14.12 39.05
CA ILE A 922 -0.60 -13.14 37.98
C ILE A 922 -1.75 -12.16 38.32
N ALA A 923 -2.90 -12.67 38.81
CA ALA A 923 -4.02 -11.81 39.17
C ALA A 923 -3.69 -10.86 40.32
N LEU A 924 -2.96 -11.33 41.33
CA LEU A 924 -2.53 -10.52 42.47
C LEU A 924 -1.52 -9.44 42.05
N THR A 925 -0.52 -9.80 41.25
CA THR A 925 0.46 -8.85 40.71
C THR A 925 -0.22 -7.77 39.87
N ASN A 926 -1.24 -8.12 39.07
CA ASN A 926 -2.00 -7.13 38.30
C ASN A 926 -2.80 -6.17 39.19
N LEU A 927 -3.33 -6.62 40.34
CA LEU A 927 -3.97 -5.72 41.31
C LEU A 927 -2.96 -4.74 41.92
N ASP A 928 -1.76 -5.22 42.22
CA ASP A 928 -0.68 -4.38 42.76
C ASP A 928 -0.17 -3.40 41.70
N LEU A 929 -0.03 -3.84 40.45
CA LEU A 929 0.28 -2.99 39.30
C LEU A 929 -0.76 -1.87 39.12
N MET A 930 -2.05 -2.20 39.15
CA MET A 930 -3.13 -1.21 39.05
C MET A 930 -3.05 -0.15 40.16
N ASN A 931 -2.59 -0.50 41.35
CA ASN A 931 -2.44 0.46 42.45
C ASN A 931 -1.20 1.38 42.29
N LEU A 932 -0.17 0.88 41.60
CA LEU A 932 1.11 1.56 41.41
C LEU A 932 1.16 2.42 40.14
N THR A 933 0.53 1.98 39.05
CA THR A 933 0.59 2.63 37.74
C THR A 933 -0.14 3.97 37.72
N LEU A 934 0.43 4.94 36.99
CA LEU A 934 -0.22 6.21 36.68
C LEU A 934 -0.71 6.23 35.23
N ASP A 935 -0.26 5.30 34.39
CA ASP A 935 -0.72 5.16 33.01
C ASP A 935 -2.08 4.44 32.93
N ILE A 936 -3.07 5.16 32.38
CA ILE A 936 -4.43 4.66 32.13
C ILE A 936 -4.39 3.40 31.26
N LYS A 937 -3.56 3.36 30.22
CA LYS A 937 -3.50 2.24 29.26
C LYS A 937 -3.01 0.96 29.92
N VAL A 938 -1.98 1.06 30.78
CA VAL A 938 -1.44 -0.06 31.55
C VAL A 938 -2.51 -0.57 32.53
N GLY A 939 -3.16 0.34 33.26
CA GLY A 939 -4.23 0.01 34.20
C GLY A 939 -5.44 -0.68 33.55
N GLU A 940 -5.90 -0.20 32.40
CA GLU A 940 -7.00 -0.82 31.64
C GLU A 940 -6.66 -2.22 31.15
N LYS A 941 -5.44 -2.42 30.64
CA LYS A 941 -4.99 -3.72 30.15
C LYS A 941 -4.84 -4.73 31.27
N ALA A 942 -4.28 -4.34 32.41
CA ALA A 942 -4.23 -5.15 33.62
C ALA A 942 -5.64 -5.57 34.08
N HIS A 943 -6.60 -4.64 34.07
CA HIS A 943 -8.01 -4.93 34.40
C HIS A 943 -8.66 -5.92 33.41
N LYS A 944 -8.41 -5.75 32.10
CA LYS A 944 -8.88 -6.68 31.06
C LYS A 944 -8.30 -8.09 31.25
N LEU A 945 -7.01 -8.20 31.59
CA LEU A 945 -6.35 -9.47 31.89
C LEU A 945 -6.96 -10.14 33.13
N ILE A 946 -7.21 -9.38 34.21
CA ILE A 946 -7.92 -9.88 35.41
C ILE A 946 -9.30 -10.43 35.05
N LYS A 947 -10.10 -9.69 34.27
CA LYS A 947 -11.41 -10.16 33.79
C LYS A 947 -11.30 -11.49 33.05
N LYS A 948 -10.25 -11.67 32.25
CA LYS A 948 -10.00 -12.90 31.47
C LYS A 948 -9.62 -14.07 32.37
N ILE A 949 -8.72 -13.85 33.32
CA ILE A 949 -8.32 -14.83 34.35
C ILE A 949 -9.55 -15.31 35.12
N CYS A 950 -10.40 -14.40 35.56
CA CYS A 950 -11.55 -14.70 36.42
C CYS A 950 -12.69 -15.48 35.73
N LYS A 951 -12.55 -15.86 34.44
CA LYS A 951 -13.58 -16.62 33.70
C LYS A 951 -13.59 -18.11 34.07
N HIS A 952 -12.43 -18.72 34.29
CA HIS A 952 -12.31 -20.17 34.51
C HIS A 952 -11.67 -20.45 35.86
N PRO A 953 -12.31 -21.16 36.80
CA PRO A 953 -11.73 -21.47 38.10
C PRO A 953 -10.50 -22.37 37.95
N PHE A 954 -9.48 -22.13 38.78
CA PHE A 954 -8.27 -22.93 38.81
C PHE A 954 -8.46 -24.25 39.57
N SER A 955 -7.62 -25.24 39.27
CA SER A 955 -7.60 -26.53 39.94
C SER A 955 -6.66 -26.51 41.15
N ILE A 956 -7.20 -26.81 42.33
CA ILE A 956 -6.42 -27.09 43.54
C ILE A 956 -5.86 -28.53 43.41
N GLY A 957 -4.60 -28.76 43.76
CA GLY A 957 -3.77 -29.91 43.37
C GLY A 957 -4.43 -31.30 43.55
N GLU A 958 -4.09 -32.22 42.64
CA GLU A 958 -4.49 -33.65 42.68
C GLU A 958 -3.56 -34.51 43.54
N ASN A 959 -2.58 -33.94 44.25
CA ASN A 959 -1.65 -34.76 45.02
C ASN A 959 -2.40 -35.57 46.08
N ASP A 960 -2.24 -36.89 45.98
CA ASP A 960 -2.94 -37.94 46.74
C ASP A 960 -2.45 -38.06 48.20
N ASP A 961 -1.58 -37.15 48.65
CA ASP A 961 -0.95 -37.22 49.97
C ASP A 961 -1.58 -36.22 50.95
N GLU A 962 -2.24 -36.78 51.97
CA GLU A 962 -2.76 -36.20 53.22
C GLU A 962 -3.84 -35.08 53.12
N GLU A 963 -5.05 -35.36 53.64
CA GLU A 963 -6.16 -34.39 53.76
C GLU A 963 -5.78 -33.08 54.48
N THR A 964 -4.74 -33.11 55.31
CA THR A 964 -4.20 -31.97 56.04
C THR A 964 -3.55 -30.93 55.14
N ASP A 965 -2.89 -31.32 54.05
CA ASP A 965 -2.18 -30.39 53.17
C ASP A 965 -3.19 -29.59 52.31
N LYS A 966 -4.31 -30.21 51.95
CA LYS A 966 -5.43 -29.54 51.26
C LYS A 966 -6.14 -28.51 52.15
N GLU A 967 -6.30 -28.79 53.44
CA GLU A 967 -6.87 -27.81 54.38
C GLU A 967 -5.95 -26.59 54.56
N ILE A 968 -4.63 -26.79 54.60
CA ILE A 968 -3.64 -25.72 54.69
C ILE A 968 -3.65 -24.85 53.44
N GLU A 969 -3.76 -25.44 52.24
CA GLU A 969 -3.87 -24.68 50.98
C GLU A 969 -5.16 -23.84 50.91
N ILE A 970 -6.29 -24.37 51.38
CA ILE A 970 -7.57 -23.64 51.38
C ILE A 970 -7.54 -22.49 52.40
N ASP A 971 -6.98 -22.71 53.59
CA ASP A 971 -6.84 -21.64 54.58
C ASP A 971 -5.88 -20.53 54.05
N HIS A 972 -4.83 -20.89 53.30
CA HIS A 972 -3.98 -19.91 52.60
C HIS A 972 -4.77 -19.11 51.53
N LEU A 973 -5.63 -19.76 50.74
CA LEU A 973 -6.50 -19.07 49.78
C LEU A 973 -7.49 -18.11 50.46
N ILE A 974 -7.99 -18.46 51.64
CA ILE A 974 -8.87 -17.58 52.45
C ILE A 974 -8.08 -16.36 52.95
N ASP A 975 -6.83 -16.55 53.37
CA ASP A 975 -5.95 -15.43 53.71
C ASP A 975 -5.64 -14.55 52.49
N LEU A 976 -5.49 -15.12 51.29
CA LEU A 976 -5.36 -14.32 50.06
C LEU A 976 -6.62 -13.48 49.78
N ILE A 977 -7.83 -14.01 50.00
CA ILE A 977 -9.08 -13.22 49.91
C ILE A 977 -8.99 -12.01 50.86
N ARG A 978 -8.55 -12.22 52.09
CA ARG A 978 -8.37 -11.13 53.06
C ARG A 978 -7.38 -10.07 52.55
N GLN A 979 -6.25 -10.48 51.97
CA GLN A 979 -5.29 -9.55 51.40
C GLN A 979 -5.87 -8.77 50.20
N VAL A 980 -6.69 -9.40 49.36
CA VAL A 980 -7.38 -8.72 48.23
C VAL A 980 -8.37 -7.67 48.74
N LEU A 981 -9.11 -7.97 49.81
CA LEU A 981 -10.03 -7.02 50.42
C LEU A 981 -9.30 -5.85 51.10
N GLU A 982 -8.15 -6.11 51.72
CA GLU A 982 -7.29 -5.06 52.27
C GLU A 982 -6.73 -4.15 51.16
N ARG A 983 -6.40 -4.68 49.97
CA ARG A 983 -6.04 -3.87 48.79
C ARG A 983 -7.20 -2.97 48.33
N ALA A 984 -8.43 -3.51 48.29
CA ALA A 984 -9.62 -2.73 47.97
C ALA A 984 -9.84 -1.55 48.94
N SER A 985 -9.51 -1.73 50.23
CA SER A 985 -9.61 -0.66 51.25
C SER A 985 -8.72 0.55 50.99
N LYS A 986 -7.60 0.35 50.28
CA LYS A 986 -6.62 1.37 49.94
C LYS A 986 -6.76 1.87 48.49
N SER A 987 -7.77 1.43 47.76
CA SER A 987 -7.91 1.72 46.34
C SER A 987 -8.04 3.22 46.05
N LYS A 988 -7.36 3.68 44.98
CA LYS A 988 -7.41 5.08 44.54
C LYS A 988 -8.60 5.37 43.61
N PHE A 989 -9.07 4.37 42.87
CA PHE A 989 -10.10 4.50 41.84
C PHE A 989 -11.03 3.28 41.76
N ASN A 990 -12.24 3.46 41.20
CA ASN A 990 -13.30 2.44 41.21
C ASN A 990 -12.97 1.18 40.41
N ALA A 991 -12.18 1.28 39.33
CA ALA A 991 -11.79 0.11 38.54
C ALA A 991 -10.97 -0.91 39.35
N LEU A 992 -10.12 -0.47 40.30
CA LEU A 992 -9.38 -1.36 41.20
C LEU A 992 -10.33 -2.07 42.19
N ASN A 993 -11.33 -1.36 42.73
CA ASN A 993 -12.36 -1.99 43.57
C ASN A 993 -13.11 -3.10 42.80
N ASN A 994 -13.48 -2.84 41.54
CA ASN A 994 -14.14 -3.84 40.70
C ASN A 994 -13.21 -5.03 40.40
N ALA A 995 -11.91 -4.78 40.16
CA ALA A 995 -10.92 -5.84 39.97
C ALA A 995 -10.77 -6.71 41.22
N CYS A 996 -10.64 -6.11 42.41
CA CYS A 996 -10.59 -6.82 43.69
C CYS A 996 -11.85 -7.65 43.93
N SER A 997 -13.04 -7.12 43.59
CA SER A 997 -14.30 -7.87 43.65
C SER A 997 -14.26 -9.12 42.74
N GLN A 998 -13.78 -8.97 41.49
CA GLN A 998 -13.67 -10.08 40.56
C GLN A 998 -12.67 -11.15 41.02
N VAL A 999 -11.48 -10.75 41.48
CA VAL A 999 -10.44 -11.68 41.96
C VAL A 999 -10.88 -12.40 43.23
N SER A 1000 -11.50 -11.70 44.18
CA SER A 1000 -12.00 -12.33 45.40
C SER A 1000 -13.11 -13.35 45.11
N ILE A 1001 -14.06 -13.03 44.23
CA ILE A 1001 -15.09 -13.98 43.79
C ILE A 1001 -14.47 -15.13 42.99
N TYR A 1002 -13.46 -14.88 42.19
CA TYR A 1002 -12.71 -15.92 41.46
C TYR A 1002 -12.09 -16.94 42.42
N ILE A 1003 -11.39 -16.50 43.46
CA ILE A 1003 -10.83 -17.40 44.48
C ILE A 1003 -11.94 -18.20 45.18
N ILE A 1004 -13.05 -17.54 45.56
CA ILE A 1004 -14.22 -18.19 46.18
C ILE A 1004 -14.81 -19.27 45.26
N ARG A 1005 -14.96 -18.98 43.96
CA ARG A 1005 -15.45 -19.95 42.98
C ARG A 1005 -14.53 -21.17 42.90
N SER A 1006 -13.21 -20.97 42.88
CA SER A 1006 -12.24 -22.06 42.79
C SER A 1006 -12.20 -22.94 44.03
N ILE A 1007 -12.30 -22.35 45.23
CA ILE A 1007 -12.42 -23.10 46.49
C ILE A 1007 -13.68 -23.98 46.46
N LEU A 1008 -14.83 -23.40 46.09
CA LEU A 1008 -16.13 -24.07 46.25
C LEU A 1008 -16.51 -25.01 45.09
N ASN A 1009 -15.84 -24.93 43.92
CA ASN A 1009 -16.16 -25.78 42.77
C ASN A 1009 -15.82 -27.27 42.95
N LYS A 1010 -14.90 -27.62 43.85
CA LYS A 1010 -14.51 -29.02 44.13
C LYS A 1010 -15.19 -29.63 45.36
N ILE A 1011 -15.93 -28.84 46.14
CA ILE A 1011 -16.49 -29.23 47.45
C ILE A 1011 -18.03 -29.44 47.35
N ASP A 1012 -18.60 -29.35 46.15
CA ASP A 1012 -20.05 -29.49 45.93
C ASP A 1012 -20.62 -30.89 46.32
N ASP A 1013 -19.77 -31.90 46.56
CA ASP A 1013 -20.17 -33.26 46.98
C ASP A 1013 -20.15 -33.50 48.52
N ASP A 1014 -19.62 -32.58 49.34
CA ASP A 1014 -19.50 -32.70 50.80
C ASP A 1014 -20.13 -31.49 51.53
N ASP A 1015 -21.40 -31.62 51.91
CA ASP A 1015 -22.22 -30.53 52.46
C ASP A 1015 -21.66 -29.93 53.76
N GLU A 1016 -20.99 -30.72 54.61
CA GLU A 1016 -20.42 -30.23 55.88
C GLU A 1016 -19.19 -29.34 55.64
N LYS A 1017 -18.29 -29.75 54.74
CA LYS A 1017 -17.12 -28.95 54.36
C LYS A 1017 -17.52 -27.69 53.59
N TYR A 1018 -18.53 -27.79 52.74
CA TYR A 1018 -19.09 -26.64 52.02
C TYR A 1018 -19.60 -25.58 53.00
N GLU A 1019 -20.32 -25.98 54.05
CA GLU A 1019 -20.83 -25.06 55.07
C GLU A 1019 -19.71 -24.41 55.89
N ASP A 1020 -18.67 -25.17 56.28
CA ASP A 1020 -17.54 -24.63 57.06
C ASP A 1020 -16.74 -23.57 56.27
N TYR A 1021 -16.35 -23.87 55.02
CA TYR A 1021 -15.60 -22.91 54.20
C TYR A 1021 -16.43 -21.68 53.83
N LEU A 1022 -17.73 -21.85 53.53
CA LEU A 1022 -18.62 -20.71 53.29
C LEU A 1022 -18.73 -19.81 54.52
N THR A 1023 -18.77 -20.41 55.72
CA THR A 1023 -18.79 -19.69 57.00
C THR A 1023 -17.48 -18.93 57.22
N LYS A 1024 -16.33 -19.55 56.95
CA LYS A 1024 -15.02 -18.87 57.00
C LYS A 1024 -14.94 -17.68 56.02
N ILE A 1025 -15.34 -17.86 54.77
CA ILE A 1025 -15.32 -16.81 53.73
C ILE A 1025 -16.26 -15.64 54.10
N THR A 1026 -17.50 -15.94 54.53
CA THR A 1026 -18.46 -14.89 54.92
C THR A 1026 -18.02 -14.13 56.16
N ASN A 1027 -17.37 -14.78 57.12
CA ASN A 1027 -16.77 -14.11 58.28
C ASN A 1027 -15.67 -13.11 57.88
N VAL A 1028 -14.85 -13.41 56.86
CA VAL A 1028 -13.83 -12.49 56.35
C VAL A 1028 -14.50 -11.22 55.77
N TYR A 1029 -15.51 -11.38 54.92
CA TYR A 1029 -16.25 -10.23 54.36
C TYR A 1029 -17.01 -9.44 55.42
N GLN A 1030 -17.62 -10.11 56.41
CA GLN A 1030 -18.32 -9.44 57.51
C GLN A 1030 -17.36 -8.59 58.35
N THR A 1031 -16.18 -9.12 58.65
CA THR A 1031 -15.14 -8.38 59.39
C THR A 1031 -14.73 -7.13 58.63
N GLU A 1032 -14.53 -7.24 57.32
CA GLU A 1032 -14.14 -6.09 56.49
C GLU A 1032 -15.30 -5.09 56.28
N MET A 1033 -16.54 -5.56 56.18
CA MET A 1033 -17.74 -4.72 56.11
C MET A 1033 -17.90 -3.86 57.39
N VAL A 1034 -17.60 -4.43 58.56
CA VAL A 1034 -17.60 -3.69 59.83
C VAL A 1034 -16.51 -2.62 59.83
N LYS A 1035 -15.29 -2.93 59.35
CA LYS A 1035 -14.22 -1.93 59.22
C LYS A 1035 -14.59 -0.81 58.26
N TRP A 1036 -15.16 -1.15 57.11
CA TRP A 1036 -15.65 -0.19 56.11
C TRP A 1036 -16.74 0.73 56.68
N ALA A 1037 -17.69 0.20 57.44
CA ALA A 1037 -18.75 1.00 58.05
C ALA A 1037 -18.27 1.98 59.14
N ILE A 1038 -17.14 1.67 59.80
CA ILE A 1038 -16.60 2.48 60.92
C ILE A 1038 -15.58 3.51 60.43
N SER A 1039 -14.77 3.18 59.42
CA SER A 1039 -13.63 4.00 59.01
C SER A 1039 -13.94 4.82 57.74
N LYS A 1040 -13.91 6.16 57.88
CA LYS A 1040 -14.08 7.08 56.73
C LYS A 1040 -12.97 7.01 55.68
N ASN A 1041 -11.81 6.45 56.05
CA ASN A 1041 -10.65 6.32 55.17
C ASN A 1041 -10.69 5.06 54.31
N ASN A 1042 -11.66 4.15 54.53
CA ASN A 1042 -11.79 2.93 53.75
C ASN A 1042 -12.56 3.22 52.46
N LYS A 1043 -11.88 3.09 51.32
CA LYS A 1043 -12.40 3.44 49.99
C LYS A 1043 -13.08 2.26 49.26
N ILE A 1044 -13.39 1.16 49.95
CA ILE A 1044 -14.14 0.04 49.35
C ILE A 1044 -15.48 0.54 48.80
N SER A 1045 -15.78 0.18 47.56
CA SER A 1045 -17.11 0.39 46.98
C SER A 1045 -18.13 -0.58 47.56
N SER A 1046 -19.35 -0.10 47.81
CA SER A 1046 -20.47 -0.96 48.24
C SER A 1046 -20.79 -2.09 47.24
N THR A 1047 -20.40 -1.94 45.97
CA THR A 1047 -20.55 -2.96 44.92
C THR A 1047 -19.84 -4.26 45.28
N LEU A 1048 -18.70 -4.22 45.94
CA LEU A 1048 -17.92 -5.42 46.31
C LEU A 1048 -18.72 -6.37 47.23
N PHE A 1049 -19.49 -5.82 48.18
CA PHE A 1049 -20.33 -6.62 49.06
C PHE A 1049 -21.60 -7.13 48.34
N ILE A 1050 -22.14 -6.32 47.43
CA ILE A 1050 -23.30 -6.67 46.61
C ILE A 1050 -22.95 -7.83 45.66
N ASP A 1051 -21.76 -7.82 45.08
CA ASP A 1051 -21.30 -8.85 44.15
C ASP A 1051 -21.20 -10.23 44.83
N LEU A 1052 -20.70 -10.28 46.07
CA LEU A 1052 -20.71 -11.52 46.86
C LEU A 1052 -22.14 -12.03 47.08
N ILE A 1053 -23.07 -11.15 47.45
CA ILE A 1053 -24.48 -11.52 47.67
C ILE A 1053 -25.12 -12.02 46.38
N ASN A 1054 -24.86 -11.36 45.25
CA ASN A 1054 -25.34 -11.76 43.93
C ASN A 1054 -24.79 -13.13 43.54
N TRP A 1055 -23.50 -13.37 43.79
CA TRP A 1055 -22.88 -14.67 43.55
C TRP A 1055 -23.50 -15.78 44.42
N LEU A 1056 -23.67 -15.55 45.72
CA LEU A 1056 -24.35 -16.49 46.63
C LEU A 1056 -25.78 -16.79 46.16
N ASN A 1057 -26.51 -15.77 45.70
CA ASN A 1057 -27.87 -15.92 45.17
C ASN A 1057 -27.89 -16.79 43.90
N SER A 1058 -26.90 -16.64 43.01
CA SER A 1058 -26.77 -17.48 41.82
C SER A 1058 -26.53 -18.96 42.15
N LYS A 1059 -25.71 -19.26 43.17
CA LYS A 1059 -25.46 -20.64 43.63
C LYS A 1059 -26.69 -21.24 44.33
N ARG A 1060 -27.49 -20.43 45.02
CA ARG A 1060 -28.76 -20.86 45.63
C ARG A 1060 -29.77 -21.38 44.60
N ILE A 1061 -29.78 -20.80 43.39
CA ILE A 1061 -30.70 -21.18 42.30
C ILE A 1061 -30.28 -22.51 41.65
N ASN A 1062 -28.97 -22.82 41.62
CA ASN A 1062 -28.44 -24.04 41.02
C ASN A 1062 -28.49 -25.30 41.92
N LYS A 1063 -28.78 -25.15 43.22
CA LYS A 1063 -28.95 -26.27 44.18
C LYS A 1063 -30.42 -26.71 44.38
N GLN A 1064 -31.35 -26.33 43.49
CA GLN A 1064 -32.77 -26.73 43.54
C GLN A 1064 -33.12 -27.94 42.67
#